data_AF-A0A9P0AU28-F1
#
_entry.id   AF-A0A9P0AU28-F1
#
_cell.length_a   1.000
_cell.length_b   1.000
_cell.length_c   1.000
_cell.angle_alpha   90.00
_cell.angle_beta   90.00
_cell.angle_gamma   90.00
#
_symmetry.space_group_name_H-M   'P 1'
#
loop_
_entity.id
_entity.type
_entity.pdbx_description
1 polymer ?
#
loop_
_entity_poly.entity_id
_entity_poly.type
_entity_poly.pdbx_seq_one_letter_code
_entity_poly.pdbx_strand_id
1 'polypeptide(L)'
;MSLPKIFYMCILVLDLVYFCKAELSGNNTFFRPGMVEYVKSKGYPIEEYDVTTEDGYILKIHRIPFGKYSKERSKRPPVILMHGLMGCSENFVYLGEKKSLSFMAAEAGYDVWLPNARGNTHSRRHVTLNPESDQIFWDFSWHEIGKYDIPRVIDLIVEKTGQDKIPYVGHSQGGTVMLVMASERPEYKAKISKYIGLSPVVLFNHLTHPWLKELMEHAKSVYDVKLLVNQREKLLWADYNDMRLFIYALGQRYPELLKGFFFRLLGESEEINWKQFTKFAGTIPAGAANKQIMHYAQTYKLRSFRFFDYGPKENLVRYNSTIPPLYKLKNMDVPSYIFGGQNDVFANLEKPRIFTLNTKAESSYSHSVRCRAIKMVSLKNLVNFIVILVLVKNVASDKSEPFSKPDMVEYVTSFGYPIETYMVETEDGYILKIFRIPHGKKFKKASKKPPIILMHGVLAGAESYVMLGPTRSLAFKAAEAGYDVWLPNCRGTTHSRKHKTLDPDGNPSFWDFSWHEIGKYDLPAIVDKVMEKSGFQQVTYIGHSQGGTVVFVMASERPEYKKKLSKVIAMAPAVYLNHFKHPYLKDLLINFKSYYEGFTLVNSGENLFYTNYNDLRYFIYAFKDLFPDAVHTLWNSFNGESEVTDWQQVLEFFGTLPAGSSVKQIAHFAQSFNSKSFRQFDYGAKKNLKKYNSASPPKYNVKGMDLPTYIFASKSDVFVDIKDMEDLRDTLPNVKQYHVVPVNKFAHMDFTCAKNLDVLVVNKILKILGNVTNNKTSYF
;
A
#
# COMPACT_ATOMS: atom_id res chain seq x y z
N MET A 1 -13.92 0.35 -11.99
CA MET A 1 -12.85 1.32 -11.67
C MET A 1 -11.54 0.61 -11.95
N SER A 2 -10.62 1.19 -12.72
CA SER A 2 -9.40 0.45 -13.10
C SER A 2 -8.44 0.28 -11.92
N LEU A 3 -7.81 -0.90 -11.85
CA LEU A 3 -6.93 -1.35 -10.77
C LEU A 3 -5.92 -0.29 -10.29
N PRO A 4 -5.32 0.51 -11.18
CA PRO A 4 -4.28 1.43 -10.73
C PRO A 4 -4.83 2.77 -10.21
N LYS A 5 -6.10 3.13 -10.47
CA LYS A 5 -6.75 4.24 -9.74
C LYS A 5 -6.90 3.96 -8.24
N ILE A 6 -7.00 2.67 -7.88
CA ILE A 6 -7.07 2.23 -6.48
C ILE A 6 -5.68 2.23 -5.84
N PHE A 7 -4.65 1.82 -6.59
CA PHE A 7 -3.24 1.88 -6.17
C PHE A 7 -2.79 3.31 -5.79
N TYR A 8 -3.13 4.34 -6.58
CA TYR A 8 -2.75 5.73 -6.28
C TYR A 8 -3.49 6.34 -5.09
N MET A 9 -4.76 5.97 -4.87
CA MET A 9 -5.48 6.34 -3.64
C MET A 9 -4.84 5.70 -2.40
N CYS A 10 -4.24 4.52 -2.54
CA CYS A 10 -3.58 3.79 -1.46
C CYS A 10 -2.17 4.32 -1.14
N ILE A 11 -1.40 4.79 -2.13
CA ILE A 11 -0.15 5.54 -1.90
C ILE A 11 -0.42 6.79 -1.06
N LEU A 12 -1.45 7.56 -1.42
CA LEU A 12 -1.90 8.72 -0.66
C LEU A 12 -2.36 8.36 0.77
N VAL A 13 -2.94 7.18 0.97
CA VAL A 13 -3.35 6.68 2.31
C VAL A 13 -2.15 6.23 3.14
N LEU A 14 -1.15 5.57 2.55
CA LEU A 14 0.08 5.19 3.24
C LEU A 14 0.91 6.41 3.65
N ASP A 15 0.99 7.41 2.77
CA ASP A 15 1.58 8.71 3.08
C ASP A 15 0.79 9.42 4.18
N LEU A 16 -0.55 9.32 4.20
CA LEU A 16 -1.41 9.86 5.27
C LEU A 16 -1.18 9.16 6.62
N VAL A 17 -1.00 7.84 6.62
CA VAL A 17 -0.75 7.04 7.84
C VAL A 17 0.61 7.40 8.46
N TYR A 18 1.64 7.56 7.62
CA TYR A 18 2.98 7.94 8.08
C TYR A 18 3.03 9.41 8.49
N PHE A 19 2.33 10.28 7.75
CA PHE A 19 2.07 11.68 8.12
C PHE A 19 1.44 11.79 9.52
N CYS A 20 0.40 11.00 9.81
CA CYS A 20 -0.18 10.97 11.14
C CYS A 20 0.81 10.47 12.20
N LYS A 21 1.65 9.46 11.91
CA LYS A 21 2.68 9.01 12.88
C LYS A 21 3.71 10.09 13.21
N ALA A 22 4.18 10.84 12.21
CA ALA A 22 5.18 11.90 12.40
C ALA A 22 4.61 13.13 13.14
N GLU A 23 3.35 13.51 12.88
CA GLU A 23 2.65 14.57 13.61
C GLU A 23 2.37 14.16 15.08
N LEU A 24 2.09 12.87 15.33
CA LEU A 24 1.73 12.34 16.65
C LEU A 24 2.93 12.07 17.56
N SER A 25 4.14 11.90 17.02
CA SER A 25 5.37 11.84 17.83
C SER A 25 5.74 13.18 18.49
N GLY A 26 5.12 14.29 18.07
CA GLY A 26 5.37 15.63 18.59
C GLY A 26 4.41 16.13 19.66
N ASN A 27 3.31 15.42 19.97
CA ASN A 27 2.33 15.87 20.97
C ASN A 27 1.70 14.71 21.74
N ASN A 28 2.08 14.60 23.02
CA ASN A 28 1.63 13.59 23.98
C ASN A 28 0.17 13.78 24.47
N THR A 29 -0.78 14.18 23.60
CA THR A 29 -2.18 14.45 23.99
C THR A 29 -3.20 13.81 23.04
N PHE A 30 -3.08 12.51 22.77
CA PHE A 30 -4.10 11.75 22.03
C PHE A 30 -4.78 10.65 22.87
N PHE A 31 -4.77 10.79 24.20
CA PHE A 31 -5.51 9.92 25.09
C PHE A 31 -7.00 10.30 25.11
N ARG A 32 -7.80 9.54 24.35
CA ARG A 32 -9.23 9.38 24.62
C ARG A 32 -9.37 8.84 26.06
N PRO A 33 -10.30 9.36 26.88
CA PRO A 33 -10.52 8.78 28.21
C PRO A 33 -10.92 7.31 28.06
N GLY A 34 -10.28 6.46 28.87
CA GLY A 34 -10.56 5.02 28.90
C GLY A 34 -12.03 4.76 29.21
N MET A 35 -12.54 3.56 28.91
CA MET A 35 -13.96 3.21 29.10
C MET A 35 -14.47 3.60 30.50
N VAL A 36 -13.69 3.31 31.54
CA VAL A 36 -14.01 3.64 32.94
C VAL A 36 -14.12 5.13 33.17
N GLU A 37 -13.14 5.91 32.73
CA GLU A 37 -13.13 7.37 32.86
C GLU A 37 -14.29 8.00 32.10
N TYR A 38 -14.57 7.52 30.89
CA TYR A 38 -15.68 8.02 30.09
C TYR A 38 -17.02 7.76 30.78
N VAL A 39 -17.28 6.54 31.25
CA VAL A 39 -18.53 6.19 31.94
C VAL A 39 -18.70 6.99 33.24
N LYS A 40 -17.63 7.11 34.04
CA LYS A 40 -17.62 7.96 35.25
C LYS A 40 -17.89 9.43 34.92
N SER A 41 -17.31 9.96 33.85
CA SER A 41 -17.54 11.35 33.40
C SER A 41 -19.00 11.63 33.01
N LYS A 42 -19.78 10.59 32.71
CA LYS A 42 -21.23 10.69 32.45
C LYS A 42 -22.09 10.53 33.70
N GLY A 43 -21.47 10.30 34.86
CA GLY A 43 -22.15 10.15 36.14
C GLY A 43 -22.67 8.73 36.42
N TYR A 44 -22.30 7.74 35.61
CA TYR A 44 -22.70 6.35 35.83
C TYR A 44 -21.67 5.62 36.69
N PRO A 45 -22.10 4.68 37.56
CA PRO A 45 -21.20 3.74 38.20
C PRO A 45 -20.60 2.78 37.16
N ILE A 46 -19.37 2.35 37.40
CA ILE A 46 -18.74 1.28 36.62
C ILE A 46 -17.85 0.44 37.53
N GLU A 47 -17.94 -0.87 37.37
CA GLU A 47 -17.13 -1.87 38.04
C GLU A 47 -16.35 -2.68 37.00
N GLU A 48 -15.19 -3.20 37.40
CA GLU A 48 -14.35 -4.07 36.60
C GLU A 48 -14.13 -5.39 37.33
N TYR A 49 -14.19 -6.50 36.60
CA TYR A 49 -13.92 -7.83 37.13
C TYR A 49 -12.96 -8.57 36.21
N ASP A 50 -12.04 -9.30 36.82
CA ASP A 50 -11.21 -10.29 36.13
C ASP A 50 -11.74 -11.68 36.41
N VAL A 51 -11.91 -12.49 35.37
CA VAL A 51 -12.34 -13.89 35.50
C VAL A 51 -11.44 -14.82 34.70
N THR A 52 -11.03 -15.91 35.33
CA THR A 52 -10.26 -16.97 34.69
C THR A 52 -11.20 -18.03 34.13
N THR A 53 -11.03 -18.34 32.85
CA THR A 53 -11.74 -19.42 32.15
C THR A 53 -11.09 -20.77 32.46
N GLU A 54 -11.82 -21.87 32.22
CA GLU A 54 -11.32 -23.23 32.47
C GLU A 54 -10.00 -23.53 31.75
N ASP A 55 -9.82 -22.97 30.55
CA ASP A 55 -8.61 -23.14 29.74
C ASP A 55 -7.57 -22.04 29.96
N GLY A 56 -7.71 -21.23 31.02
CA GLY A 56 -6.65 -20.38 31.56
C GLY A 56 -6.61 -18.93 31.08
N TYR A 57 -7.48 -18.51 30.15
CA TYR A 57 -7.58 -17.11 29.75
C TYR A 57 -8.22 -16.26 30.84
N ILE A 58 -7.70 -15.05 31.03
CA ILE A 58 -8.19 -14.07 32.02
C ILE A 58 -8.93 -12.96 31.27
N LEU A 59 -10.24 -12.89 31.46
CA LEU A 59 -11.14 -11.96 30.78
C LEU A 59 -11.45 -10.77 31.68
N LYS A 60 -11.42 -9.56 31.11
CA LYS A 60 -11.86 -8.34 31.78
C LYS A 60 -13.32 -8.05 31.46
N ILE A 61 -14.16 -7.95 32.48
CA ILE A 61 -15.58 -7.68 32.38
C ILE A 61 -15.87 -6.30 32.93
N HIS A 62 -16.54 -5.45 32.15
CA HIS A 62 -17.05 -4.17 32.63
C HIS A 62 -18.51 -4.32 33.04
N ARG A 63 -18.92 -3.64 34.12
CA ARG A 63 -20.31 -3.66 34.60
C ARG A 63 -20.79 -2.26 34.92
N ILE A 64 -21.97 -1.89 34.41
CA ILE A 64 -22.70 -0.70 34.81
C ILE A 64 -23.88 -1.16 35.67
N PRO A 65 -23.75 -1.15 37.01
CA PRO A 65 -24.72 -1.79 37.90
C PRO A 65 -26.08 -1.09 37.97
N PHE A 66 -26.14 0.21 37.68
CA PHE A 66 -27.37 0.99 37.67
C PHE A 66 -27.22 2.30 36.88
N GLY A 67 -28.35 2.88 36.46
CA GLY A 67 -28.41 4.19 35.81
C GLY A 67 -28.08 5.34 36.77
N LYS A 68 -27.57 6.46 36.27
CA LYS A 68 -27.10 7.58 37.08
C LYS A 68 -28.21 8.30 37.86
N TYR A 69 -29.46 8.18 37.39
CA TYR A 69 -30.62 8.74 38.08
C TYR A 69 -31.21 7.80 39.14
N SER A 70 -30.73 6.55 39.19
CA SER A 70 -31.06 5.60 40.25
C SER A 70 -29.95 5.55 41.29
N LYS A 71 -30.27 5.81 42.55
CA LYS A 71 -29.30 5.75 43.66
C LYS A 71 -29.25 4.40 44.37
N GLU A 72 -30.14 3.47 44.04
CA GLU A 72 -30.23 2.17 44.72
C GLU A 72 -29.66 1.01 43.91
N ARG A 73 -28.91 0.15 44.62
CA ARG A 73 -28.31 -1.11 44.15
C ARG A 73 -29.26 -2.31 44.32
N SER A 74 -30.57 -2.08 44.51
CA SER A 74 -31.57 -3.14 44.72
C SER A 74 -31.54 -4.17 43.58
N LYS A 75 -31.97 -5.42 43.82
CA LYS A 75 -31.78 -6.59 42.93
C LYS A 75 -32.30 -6.35 41.49
N ARG A 76 -31.45 -5.79 40.63
CA ARG A 76 -31.73 -5.51 39.22
C ARG A 76 -31.50 -6.76 38.37
N PRO A 77 -32.34 -7.00 37.35
CA PRO A 77 -32.10 -8.10 36.43
C PRO A 77 -30.81 -7.84 35.63
N PRO A 78 -29.86 -8.79 35.60
CA PRO A 78 -28.66 -8.65 34.80
C PRO A 78 -29.00 -8.73 33.31
N VAL A 79 -28.17 -8.13 32.44
CA VAL A 79 -28.20 -8.33 30.99
C VAL A 79 -26.77 -8.40 30.45
N ILE A 80 -26.50 -9.36 29.57
CA ILE A 80 -25.20 -9.48 28.90
C ILE A 80 -25.26 -8.79 27.55
N LEU A 81 -24.30 -7.90 27.28
CA LEU A 81 -24.11 -7.25 25.98
C LEU A 81 -22.76 -7.69 25.38
N MET A 82 -22.78 -8.69 24.50
CA MET A 82 -21.58 -9.26 23.88
C MET A 82 -21.27 -8.63 22.53
N HIS A 83 -20.02 -8.18 22.37
CA HIS A 83 -19.55 -7.51 21.16
C HIS A 83 -19.26 -8.49 20.01
N GLY A 84 -19.07 -7.94 18.80
CA GLY A 84 -18.73 -8.70 17.59
C GLY A 84 -17.22 -8.95 17.43
N LEU A 85 -16.85 -9.62 16.34
CA LEU A 85 -15.46 -9.89 15.98
C LEU A 85 -14.68 -8.56 15.86
N MET A 86 -13.44 -8.53 16.36
CA MET A 86 -12.59 -7.32 16.48
C MET A 86 -13.20 -6.18 17.33
N GLY A 87 -14.30 -6.40 18.04
CA GLY A 87 -14.89 -5.42 18.95
C GLY A 87 -14.44 -5.57 20.40
N CYS A 88 -14.90 -4.65 21.24
CA CYS A 88 -14.82 -4.76 22.70
C CYS A 88 -16.09 -4.19 23.34
N SER A 89 -16.18 -4.24 24.67
CA SER A 89 -17.28 -3.69 25.47
C SER A 89 -17.63 -2.23 25.16
N GLU A 90 -16.64 -1.46 24.72
CA GLU A 90 -16.77 -0.06 24.32
C GLU A 90 -17.77 0.16 23.18
N ASN A 91 -18.02 -0.88 22.37
CA ASN A 91 -18.94 -0.80 21.25
C ASN A 91 -20.36 -0.39 21.67
N PHE A 92 -20.74 -0.69 22.92
CA PHE A 92 -22.06 -0.38 23.45
C PHE A 92 -22.12 0.94 24.23
N VAL A 93 -21.01 1.68 24.36
CA VAL A 93 -20.91 2.86 25.26
C VAL A 93 -20.77 4.19 24.53
N TYR A 94 -20.02 4.25 23.43
CA TYR A 94 -19.55 5.54 22.88
C TYR A 94 -20.52 6.29 21.94
N LEU A 95 -21.74 5.78 21.74
CA LEU A 95 -22.80 6.54 21.06
C LEU A 95 -23.44 7.61 21.97
N GLY A 96 -23.09 7.61 23.26
CA GLY A 96 -23.56 8.54 24.27
C GLY A 96 -24.83 8.09 25.01
N GLU A 97 -25.15 8.77 26.10
CA GLU A 97 -26.15 8.35 27.10
C GLU A 97 -27.55 8.06 26.52
N LYS A 98 -27.95 8.79 25.47
CA LYS A 98 -29.28 8.66 24.84
C LYS A 98 -29.35 7.63 23.72
N LYS A 99 -28.23 7.04 23.30
CA LYS A 99 -28.15 6.16 22.11
C LYS A 99 -27.45 4.83 22.38
N SER A 100 -26.60 4.78 23.39
CA SER A 100 -25.87 3.59 23.79
C SER A 100 -26.78 2.64 24.57
N LEU A 101 -26.92 1.41 24.06
CA LEU A 101 -27.75 0.38 24.68
C LEU A 101 -27.36 0.13 26.15
N SER A 102 -26.07 0.25 26.49
CA SER A 102 -25.62 0.04 27.87
C SER A 102 -26.19 1.08 28.84
N PHE A 103 -26.18 2.37 28.47
CA PHE A 103 -26.75 3.43 29.29
C PHE A 103 -28.27 3.34 29.32
N MET A 104 -28.91 3.11 28.17
CA MET A 104 -30.36 2.98 28.10
C MET A 104 -30.89 1.81 28.94
N ALA A 105 -30.19 0.66 28.92
CA ALA A 105 -30.55 -0.48 29.76
C ALA A 105 -30.36 -0.18 31.26
N ALA A 106 -29.26 0.48 31.64
CA ALA A 106 -29.00 0.87 33.03
C ALA A 106 -30.08 1.83 33.57
N GLU A 107 -30.50 2.80 32.76
CA GLU A 107 -31.61 3.72 33.08
C GLU A 107 -32.97 3.00 33.11
N ALA A 108 -33.17 1.99 32.28
CA ALA A 108 -34.37 1.16 32.27
C ALA A 108 -34.46 0.17 33.44
N GLY A 109 -33.48 0.16 34.36
CA GLY A 109 -33.53 -0.70 35.55
C GLY A 109 -32.64 -1.95 35.48
N TYR A 110 -31.86 -2.15 34.43
CA TYR A 110 -31.00 -3.33 34.30
C TYR A 110 -29.65 -3.17 34.99
N ASP A 111 -29.07 -4.31 35.38
CA ASP A 111 -27.65 -4.46 35.73
C ASP A 111 -26.87 -4.91 34.48
N VAL A 112 -26.05 -4.02 33.91
CA VAL A 112 -25.51 -4.21 32.56
C VAL A 112 -24.10 -4.78 32.61
N TRP A 113 -23.92 -5.97 32.03
CA TRP A 113 -22.65 -6.69 31.96
C TRP A 113 -22.09 -6.68 30.54
N LEU A 114 -20.85 -6.22 30.42
CA LEU A 114 -20.15 -5.95 29.16
C LEU A 114 -18.86 -6.78 29.10
N PRO A 115 -18.97 -8.08 28.77
CA PRO A 115 -17.81 -8.97 28.66
C PRO A 115 -16.90 -8.61 27.49
N ASN A 116 -15.61 -8.96 27.62
CA ASN A 116 -14.61 -8.87 26.56
C ASN A 116 -14.07 -10.26 26.21
N ALA A 117 -14.17 -10.64 24.94
CA ALA A 117 -13.65 -11.90 24.44
C ALA A 117 -12.12 -11.98 24.59
N ARG A 118 -11.59 -13.18 24.87
CA ARG A 118 -10.15 -13.46 24.88
C ARG A 118 -9.42 -12.88 23.66
N GLY A 119 -8.23 -12.32 23.89
CA GLY A 119 -7.36 -11.76 22.86
C GLY A 119 -7.77 -10.38 22.32
N ASN A 120 -8.89 -9.79 22.78
CA ASN A 120 -9.14 -8.37 22.55
C ASN A 120 -8.36 -7.50 23.56
N THR A 121 -8.33 -6.19 23.35
CA THR A 121 -7.53 -5.20 24.12
C THR A 121 -7.66 -5.30 25.63
N HIS A 122 -8.83 -5.71 26.13
CA HIS A 122 -9.11 -5.80 27.57
C HIS A 122 -8.81 -7.19 28.14
N SER A 123 -8.77 -8.22 27.30
CA SER A 123 -8.66 -9.64 27.68
C SER A 123 -7.44 -10.33 27.05
N ARG A 124 -6.26 -9.68 27.07
CA ARG A 124 -4.96 -10.21 26.60
C ARG A 124 -4.12 -10.85 27.71
N ARG A 125 -4.69 -11.75 28.50
CA ARG A 125 -3.98 -12.39 29.61
C ARG A 125 -4.33 -13.87 29.73
N HIS A 126 -3.37 -14.64 30.23
CA HIS A 126 -3.51 -16.06 30.50
C HIS A 126 -2.72 -16.40 31.78
N VAL A 127 -3.12 -17.45 32.49
CA VAL A 127 -2.47 -17.88 33.74
C VAL A 127 -1.00 -18.30 33.54
N THR A 128 -0.67 -18.81 32.35
CA THR A 128 0.67 -19.34 32.03
C THR A 128 1.27 -18.85 30.71
N LEU A 129 0.48 -18.24 29.82
CA LEU A 129 0.91 -17.89 28.46
C LEU A 129 1.04 -16.38 28.32
N ASN A 130 2.11 -15.94 27.66
CA ASN A 130 2.33 -14.55 27.30
C ASN A 130 1.82 -14.30 25.87
N PRO A 131 0.87 -13.36 25.66
CA PRO A 131 0.30 -13.09 24.34
C PRO A 131 1.32 -12.57 23.31
N GLU A 132 2.45 -12.01 23.75
CA GLU A 132 3.47 -11.45 22.87
C GLU A 132 4.52 -12.49 22.43
N SER A 133 4.82 -13.48 23.27
CA SER A 133 5.84 -14.51 22.98
C SER A 133 5.26 -15.89 22.66
N ASP A 134 4.13 -16.26 23.26
CA ASP A 134 3.59 -17.61 23.18
C ASP A 134 2.49 -17.70 22.13
N GLN A 135 2.85 -18.11 20.92
CA GLN A 135 1.92 -18.22 19.78
C GLN A 135 0.68 -19.09 20.08
N ILE A 136 0.80 -20.08 20.95
CA ILE A 136 -0.32 -20.92 21.37
C ILE A 136 -1.42 -20.14 22.11
N PHE A 137 -1.12 -18.97 22.69
CA PHE A 137 -2.12 -18.03 23.23
C PHE A 137 -3.17 -17.64 22.19
N TRP A 138 -2.84 -17.68 20.90
CA TRP A 138 -3.73 -17.27 19.81
C TRP A 138 -4.42 -18.44 19.10
N ASP A 139 -4.26 -19.68 19.57
CA ASP A 139 -4.84 -20.87 18.94
C ASP A 139 -6.32 -21.12 19.34
N PHE A 140 -7.14 -20.07 19.27
CA PHE A 140 -8.56 -20.12 19.56
C PHE A 140 -9.40 -19.51 18.44
N SER A 141 -10.61 -20.01 18.29
CA SER A 141 -11.66 -19.50 17.42
C SER A 141 -12.86 -19.02 18.25
N TRP A 142 -13.96 -18.67 17.59
CA TRP A 142 -15.22 -18.39 18.28
C TRP A 142 -15.81 -19.63 18.95
N HIS A 143 -15.29 -20.84 18.66
CA HIS A 143 -15.63 -22.06 19.38
C HIS A 143 -15.27 -21.96 20.87
N GLU A 144 -14.01 -21.63 21.18
CA GLU A 144 -13.51 -21.54 22.55
C GLU A 144 -14.16 -20.38 23.32
N ILE A 145 -14.45 -19.26 22.64
CA ILE A 145 -15.22 -18.16 23.25
C ILE A 145 -16.60 -18.65 23.70
N GLY A 146 -17.32 -19.38 22.84
CA GLY A 146 -18.63 -19.94 23.21
C GLY A 146 -18.53 -21.03 24.29
N LYS A 147 -17.51 -21.89 24.20
CA LYS A 147 -17.36 -23.04 25.09
C LYS A 147 -16.86 -22.68 26.50
N TYR A 148 -16.02 -21.66 26.63
CA TYR A 148 -15.35 -21.32 27.90
C TYR A 148 -15.63 -19.89 28.37
N ASP A 149 -15.55 -18.88 27.50
CA ASP A 149 -15.71 -17.48 27.92
C ASP A 149 -17.15 -17.21 28.39
N ILE A 150 -18.14 -17.55 27.56
CA ILE A 150 -19.55 -17.25 27.87
C ILE A 150 -20.03 -17.96 29.15
N PRO A 151 -19.79 -19.27 29.36
CA PRO A 151 -20.08 -19.94 30.62
C PRO A 151 -19.47 -19.24 31.84
N ARG A 152 -18.18 -18.88 31.78
CA ARG A 152 -17.52 -18.23 32.92
C ARG A 152 -18.13 -16.86 33.23
N VAL A 153 -18.50 -16.10 32.20
CA VAL A 153 -19.20 -14.82 32.36
C VAL A 153 -20.57 -15.01 33.02
N ILE A 154 -21.33 -16.03 32.60
CA ILE A 154 -22.63 -16.35 33.20
C ILE A 154 -22.46 -16.71 34.68
N ASP A 155 -21.50 -17.55 35.02
CA ASP A 155 -21.26 -17.94 36.41
C ASP A 155 -20.88 -16.75 37.29
N LEU A 156 -20.02 -15.85 36.81
CA LEU A 156 -19.70 -14.61 37.53
C LEU A 156 -20.97 -13.81 37.83
N ILE A 157 -21.86 -13.69 36.84
CA ILE A 157 -23.10 -12.92 37.00
C ILE A 157 -24.01 -13.59 38.02
N VAL A 158 -24.21 -14.91 37.93
CA VAL A 158 -25.01 -15.67 38.90
C VAL A 158 -24.42 -15.54 40.30
N GLU A 159 -23.11 -15.72 40.47
CA GLU A 159 -22.38 -15.55 41.73
C GLU A 159 -22.56 -14.15 42.34
N LYS A 160 -22.52 -13.10 41.50
CA LYS A 160 -22.59 -11.70 41.96
C LYS A 160 -24.01 -11.18 42.17
N THR A 161 -25.00 -11.73 41.47
CA THR A 161 -26.36 -11.21 41.45
C THR A 161 -27.38 -12.13 42.12
N GLY A 162 -27.07 -13.43 42.24
CA GLY A 162 -28.01 -14.47 42.66
C GLY A 162 -29.17 -14.69 41.68
N GLN A 163 -29.05 -14.21 40.43
CA GLN A 163 -30.09 -14.31 39.41
C GLN A 163 -29.78 -15.45 38.46
N ASP A 164 -30.66 -16.45 38.42
CA ASP A 164 -30.42 -17.69 37.67
C ASP A 164 -30.75 -17.58 36.17
N LYS A 165 -31.45 -16.53 35.73
CA LYS A 165 -31.84 -16.35 34.32
C LYS A 165 -31.46 -14.99 33.77
N ILE A 166 -30.60 -14.98 32.75
CA ILE A 166 -29.97 -13.77 32.22
C ILE A 166 -30.37 -13.58 30.74
N PRO A 167 -30.97 -12.44 30.35
CA PRO A 167 -31.07 -12.05 28.94
C PRO A 167 -29.69 -11.85 28.31
N TYR A 168 -29.51 -12.40 27.11
CA TYR A 168 -28.28 -12.30 26.34
C TYR A 168 -28.51 -11.50 25.07
N VAL A 169 -27.72 -10.44 24.85
CA VAL A 169 -27.70 -9.68 23.60
C VAL A 169 -26.33 -9.84 22.95
N GLY A 170 -26.29 -10.38 21.75
CA GLY A 170 -25.05 -10.62 21.01
C GLY A 170 -25.04 -9.92 19.66
N HIS A 171 -24.04 -9.07 19.41
CA HIS A 171 -23.83 -8.45 18.10
C HIS A 171 -22.85 -9.24 17.25
N SER A 172 -23.21 -9.56 15.99
CA SER A 172 -22.34 -10.26 15.05
C SER A 172 -21.80 -11.56 15.65
N GLN A 173 -20.47 -11.75 15.76
CA GLN A 173 -19.86 -12.89 16.44
C GLN A 173 -20.35 -13.08 17.89
N GLY A 174 -20.70 -12.01 18.60
CA GLY A 174 -21.29 -12.09 19.94
C GLY A 174 -22.58 -12.90 19.93
N GLY A 175 -23.35 -12.86 18.84
CA GLY A 175 -24.49 -13.74 18.64
C GLY A 175 -24.07 -15.19 18.36
N THR A 176 -23.03 -15.39 17.57
CA THR A 176 -22.50 -16.72 17.18
C THR A 176 -22.00 -17.52 18.39
N VAL A 177 -21.25 -16.89 19.30
CA VAL A 177 -20.66 -17.57 20.46
C VAL A 177 -21.71 -18.07 21.46
N MET A 178 -22.87 -17.42 21.54
CA MET A 178 -24.01 -17.90 22.32
C MET A 178 -24.56 -19.21 21.75
N LEU A 179 -24.68 -19.31 20.41
CA LEU A 179 -25.16 -20.53 19.75
C LEU A 179 -24.17 -21.69 19.89
N VAL A 180 -22.86 -21.40 19.89
CA VAL A 180 -21.84 -22.39 20.24
C VAL A 180 -22.00 -22.87 21.68
N MET A 181 -22.13 -21.94 22.64
CA MET A 181 -22.36 -22.28 24.05
C MET A 181 -23.57 -23.20 24.19
N ALA A 182 -24.69 -22.85 23.56
CA ALA A 182 -25.92 -23.64 23.61
C ALA A 182 -25.76 -25.08 23.05
N SER A 183 -24.83 -25.29 22.11
CA SER A 183 -24.50 -26.60 21.55
C SER A 183 -23.54 -27.39 22.44
N GLU A 184 -22.48 -26.74 22.92
CA GLU A 184 -21.34 -27.38 23.59
C GLU A 184 -21.49 -27.51 25.10
N ARG A 185 -22.34 -26.65 25.67
CA ARG A 185 -22.62 -26.50 27.10
C ARG A 185 -24.13 -26.33 27.30
N PRO A 186 -24.97 -27.27 26.83
CA PRO A 186 -26.43 -27.10 26.82
C PRO A 186 -27.04 -26.85 28.21
N GLU A 187 -26.37 -27.25 29.29
CA GLU A 187 -26.74 -26.96 30.67
C GLU A 187 -26.81 -25.46 30.99
N TYR A 188 -26.03 -24.62 30.29
CA TYR A 188 -26.07 -23.16 30.46
C TYR A 188 -27.26 -22.51 29.77
N LYS A 189 -27.96 -23.20 28.86
CA LYS A 189 -29.20 -22.69 28.26
C LYS A 189 -30.27 -22.40 29.32
N ALA A 190 -30.33 -23.22 30.37
CA ALA A 190 -31.25 -23.02 31.49
C ALA A 190 -31.02 -21.69 32.22
N LYS A 191 -29.80 -21.14 32.13
CA LYS A 191 -29.40 -19.86 32.71
C LYS A 191 -29.69 -18.66 31.81
N ILE A 192 -30.20 -18.86 30.59
CA ILE A 192 -30.54 -17.78 29.65
C ILE A 192 -32.05 -17.63 29.56
N SER A 193 -32.58 -16.43 29.85
CA SER A 193 -34.02 -16.16 29.73
C SER A 193 -34.46 -15.91 28.28
N LYS A 194 -33.62 -15.21 27.51
CA LYS A 194 -33.85 -14.88 26.11
C LYS A 194 -32.54 -14.58 25.41
N TYR A 195 -32.47 -14.92 24.13
CA TYR A 195 -31.37 -14.61 23.23
C TYR A 195 -31.81 -13.53 22.24
N ILE A 196 -31.06 -12.44 22.15
CA ILE A 196 -31.26 -11.35 21.20
C ILE A 196 -30.02 -11.26 20.33
N GLY A 197 -30.11 -11.78 19.10
CA GLY A 197 -29.04 -11.70 18.10
C GLY A 197 -29.17 -10.43 17.26
N LEU A 198 -28.18 -9.55 17.31
CA LEU A 198 -28.06 -8.41 16.41
C LEU A 198 -27.12 -8.79 15.26
N SER A 199 -27.69 -9.17 14.12
CA SER A 199 -27.01 -9.72 12.94
C SER A 199 -26.04 -10.88 13.28
N PRO A 200 -26.48 -11.95 13.96
CA PRO A 200 -25.60 -13.07 14.32
C PRO A 200 -25.04 -13.75 13.07
N VAL A 201 -23.72 -13.91 13.01
CA VAL A 201 -23.04 -14.47 11.83
C VAL A 201 -22.86 -15.97 11.99
N VAL A 202 -23.71 -16.76 11.34
CA VAL A 202 -23.74 -18.24 11.47
C VAL A 202 -23.43 -18.94 10.13
N LEU A 203 -24.03 -18.47 9.03
CA LEU A 203 -23.83 -19.01 7.69
C LEU A 203 -23.67 -17.87 6.69
N PHE A 204 -22.76 -18.04 5.72
CA PHE A 204 -22.50 -17.07 4.65
C PHE A 204 -23.17 -17.49 3.32
N ASN A 205 -24.43 -17.91 3.37
CA ASN A 205 -25.11 -18.50 2.21
C ASN A 205 -25.39 -17.50 1.08
N HIS A 206 -25.50 -16.21 1.40
CA HIS A 206 -25.87 -15.13 0.45
C HIS A 206 -24.79 -14.04 0.40
N LEU A 207 -23.53 -14.46 0.49
CA LEU A 207 -22.40 -13.54 0.43
C LEU A 207 -22.25 -12.92 -0.97
N THR A 208 -22.80 -11.73 -1.16
CA THR A 208 -22.76 -11.00 -2.44
C THR A 208 -21.60 -10.01 -2.51
N HIS A 209 -21.02 -9.64 -1.37
CA HIS A 209 -19.98 -8.61 -1.33
C HIS A 209 -18.64 -9.16 -1.84
N PRO A 210 -18.08 -8.65 -2.96
CA PRO A 210 -17.06 -9.41 -3.66
C PRO A 210 -15.70 -9.44 -2.94
N TRP A 211 -15.34 -8.44 -2.11
CA TRP A 211 -14.10 -8.53 -1.31
C TRP A 211 -14.19 -9.62 -0.23
N LEU A 212 -15.36 -9.74 0.40
CA LEU A 212 -15.57 -10.69 1.48
C LEU A 212 -15.59 -12.11 0.92
N LYS A 213 -16.11 -12.27 -0.31
CA LYS A 213 -16.05 -13.55 -1.05
C LYS A 213 -14.62 -14.00 -1.28
N GLU A 214 -13.80 -13.13 -1.84
CA GLU A 214 -12.39 -13.40 -2.11
C GLU A 214 -11.61 -13.69 -0.81
N LEU A 215 -11.87 -12.94 0.27
CA LEU A 215 -11.28 -13.22 1.58
C LEU A 215 -11.64 -14.63 2.06
N MET A 216 -12.91 -15.03 1.99
CA MET A 216 -13.36 -16.34 2.44
C MET A 216 -12.83 -17.48 1.55
N GLU A 217 -12.69 -17.25 0.24
CA GLU A 217 -12.10 -18.20 -0.71
C GLU A 217 -10.61 -18.45 -0.41
N HIS A 218 -9.86 -17.41 -0.05
CA HIS A 218 -8.40 -17.47 0.15
C HIS A 218 -7.95 -17.50 1.62
N ALA A 219 -8.87 -17.47 2.58
CA ALA A 219 -8.56 -17.41 4.01
C ALA A 219 -7.65 -18.55 4.50
N LYS A 220 -7.74 -19.75 3.88
CA LYS A 220 -6.84 -20.87 4.20
C LYS A 220 -5.39 -20.52 3.90
N SER A 221 -5.11 -20.03 2.70
CA SER A 221 -3.75 -19.64 2.30
C SER A 221 -3.23 -18.51 3.20
N VAL A 222 -4.09 -17.54 3.54
CA VAL A 222 -3.74 -16.46 4.48
C VAL A 222 -3.44 -17.02 5.88
N TYR A 223 -4.25 -17.95 6.37
CA TYR A 223 -4.06 -18.58 7.67
C TYR A 223 -2.78 -19.42 7.72
N ASP A 224 -2.51 -20.22 6.70
CA ASP A 224 -1.30 -21.06 6.59
C ASP A 224 -0.03 -20.19 6.56
N VAL A 225 -0.04 -19.09 5.79
CA VAL A 225 1.07 -18.13 5.76
C VAL A 225 1.27 -17.48 7.13
N LYS A 226 0.19 -17.09 7.82
CA LYS A 226 0.28 -16.51 9.16
C LYS A 226 0.77 -17.48 10.23
N LEU A 227 0.50 -18.78 10.06
CA LEU A 227 1.11 -19.82 10.90
C LEU A 227 2.61 -19.96 10.62
N LEU A 228 3.04 -19.89 9.35
CA LEU A 228 4.46 -20.01 8.97
C LEU A 228 5.32 -18.86 9.49
N VAL A 229 4.77 -17.64 9.53
CA VAL A 229 5.48 -16.43 9.99
C VAL A 229 5.19 -16.07 11.46
N ASN A 230 4.64 -17.00 12.25
CA ASN A 230 4.32 -16.80 13.67
C ASN A 230 3.47 -15.54 13.96
N GLN A 231 2.45 -15.27 13.14
CA GLN A 231 1.51 -14.15 13.34
C GLN A 231 0.09 -14.64 13.60
N ARG A 232 -0.16 -15.22 14.77
CA ARG A 232 -1.48 -15.79 15.10
C ARG A 232 -2.50 -14.77 15.63
N GLU A 233 -2.03 -13.62 16.12
CA GLU A 233 -2.86 -12.53 16.67
C GLU A 233 -3.55 -11.63 15.65
N LYS A 234 -2.83 -11.26 14.60
CA LYS A 234 -3.13 -10.03 13.85
C LYS A 234 -4.04 -10.35 12.68
N LEU A 235 -5.31 -9.93 12.75
CA LEU A 235 -6.26 -10.11 11.64
C LEU A 235 -5.81 -9.39 10.37
N LEU A 236 -5.29 -8.18 10.59
CA LEU A 236 -4.57 -7.34 9.64
C LEU A 236 -3.17 -7.14 10.24
N TRP A 237 -2.10 -7.23 9.46
CA TRP A 237 -0.73 -7.23 9.97
C TRP A 237 -0.22 -5.85 10.46
N ALA A 238 -1.12 -4.91 10.74
CA ALA A 238 -0.84 -3.64 11.39
C ALA A 238 -1.16 -3.74 12.90
N ASP A 239 -0.45 -2.96 13.71
CA ASP A 239 -0.79 -2.81 15.12
C ASP A 239 -2.21 -2.22 15.26
N TYR A 240 -3.01 -2.78 16.17
CA TYR A 240 -4.38 -2.33 16.36
C TYR A 240 -4.45 -0.86 16.82
N ASN A 241 -3.44 -0.36 17.54
CA ASN A 241 -3.34 1.06 17.92
C ASN A 241 -3.02 1.95 16.73
N ASP A 242 -2.10 1.54 15.85
CA ASP A 242 -1.78 2.27 14.61
C ASP A 242 -3.03 2.41 13.73
N MET A 243 -3.82 1.33 13.60
CA MET A 243 -5.06 1.36 12.81
C MET A 243 -6.13 2.27 13.43
N ARG A 244 -6.30 2.23 14.75
CA ARG A 244 -7.24 3.11 15.46
C ARG A 244 -6.87 4.58 15.29
N LEU A 245 -5.59 4.91 15.43
CA LEU A 245 -5.06 6.26 15.24
C LEU A 245 -5.31 6.74 13.81
N PHE A 246 -5.03 5.87 12.82
CA PHE A 246 -5.31 6.18 11.42
C PHE A 246 -6.80 6.43 11.17
N ILE A 247 -7.68 5.54 11.60
CA ILE A 247 -9.14 5.66 11.44
C ILE A 247 -9.65 6.96 12.07
N TYR A 248 -9.16 7.28 13.27
CA TYR A 248 -9.52 8.51 13.97
C TYR A 248 -9.04 9.75 13.21
N ALA A 249 -7.76 9.82 12.85
CA ALA A 249 -7.18 10.96 12.13
C ALA A 249 -7.85 11.17 10.76
N LEU A 250 -8.09 10.08 10.02
CA LEU A 250 -8.81 10.08 8.76
C LEU A 250 -10.24 10.61 8.94
N GLY A 251 -10.94 10.18 9.98
CA GLY A 251 -12.31 10.64 10.24
C GLY A 251 -12.43 12.08 10.72
N GLN A 252 -11.41 12.62 11.39
CA GLN A 252 -11.38 14.03 11.80
C GLN A 252 -11.11 14.94 10.60
N ARG A 253 -10.19 14.53 9.71
CA ARG A 253 -9.69 15.39 8.62
C ARG A 253 -10.42 15.18 7.30
N TYR A 254 -10.88 13.96 7.03
CA TYR A 254 -11.52 13.53 5.78
C TYR A 254 -12.75 12.62 6.03
N PRO A 255 -13.81 13.13 6.66
CA PRO A 255 -14.97 12.32 7.07
C PRO A 255 -15.67 11.60 5.92
N GLU A 256 -15.75 12.20 4.72
CA GLU A 256 -16.36 11.54 3.55
C GLU A 256 -15.50 10.39 2.99
N LEU A 257 -14.17 10.45 3.18
CA LEU A 257 -13.26 9.37 2.79
C LEU A 257 -13.37 8.19 3.76
N LEU A 258 -13.43 8.47 5.07
CA LEU A 258 -13.70 7.46 6.09
C LEU A 258 -15.05 6.78 5.84
N LYS A 259 -16.09 7.58 5.54
CA LYS A 259 -17.42 7.12 5.17
C LYS A 259 -17.40 6.20 3.95
N GLY A 260 -16.76 6.62 2.86
CA GLY A 260 -16.63 5.80 1.66
C GLY A 260 -15.87 4.49 1.89
N PHE A 261 -14.85 4.49 2.76
CA PHE A 261 -14.12 3.30 3.15
C PHE A 261 -15.01 2.31 3.94
N PHE A 262 -15.68 2.79 4.99
CA PHE A 262 -16.54 1.95 5.83
C PHE A 262 -17.79 1.45 5.11
N PHE A 263 -18.40 2.26 4.23
CA PHE A 263 -19.51 1.82 3.38
C PHE A 263 -19.14 0.66 2.47
N ARG A 264 -17.94 0.70 1.87
CA ARG A 264 -17.45 -0.40 1.03
C ARG A 264 -17.07 -1.65 1.84
N LEU A 265 -16.78 -1.50 3.12
CA LEU A 265 -16.38 -2.61 3.99
C LEU A 265 -17.57 -3.27 4.69
N LEU A 266 -18.51 -2.48 5.20
CA LEU A 266 -19.58 -2.92 6.10
C LEU A 266 -21.00 -2.75 5.52
N GLY A 267 -21.13 -2.12 4.35
CA GLY A 267 -22.41 -1.75 3.75
C GLY A 267 -22.79 -0.28 3.96
N GLU A 268 -23.59 0.26 3.06
CA GLU A 268 -24.09 1.63 3.12
C GLU A 268 -25.21 1.77 4.17
N SER A 269 -25.15 2.83 4.96
CA SER A 269 -26.18 3.19 5.94
C SER A 269 -26.29 4.71 6.08
N GLU A 270 -27.50 5.23 5.82
CA GLU A 270 -27.82 6.66 5.93
C GLU A 270 -27.92 7.11 7.39
N GLU A 271 -28.08 6.17 8.33
CA GLU A 271 -28.32 6.43 9.76
C GLU A 271 -27.01 6.67 10.56
N ILE A 272 -25.84 6.54 9.94
CA ILE A 272 -24.56 6.73 10.63
C ILE A 272 -24.27 8.22 10.81
N ASN A 273 -24.26 8.68 12.06
CA ASN A 273 -23.68 9.98 12.40
C ASN A 273 -22.14 9.89 12.35
N TRP A 274 -21.54 10.33 11.26
CA TRP A 274 -20.09 10.19 11.01
C TRP A 274 -19.19 10.89 12.03
N LYS A 275 -19.64 11.99 12.61
CA LYS A 275 -18.88 12.69 13.68
C LYS A 275 -18.83 11.87 14.97
N GLN A 276 -19.90 11.16 15.30
CA GLN A 276 -19.93 10.19 16.42
C GLN A 276 -19.20 8.89 16.04
N PHE A 277 -19.37 8.43 14.80
CA PHE A 277 -18.70 7.24 14.30
C PHE A 277 -17.18 7.38 14.33
N THR A 278 -16.58 8.51 13.94
CA THR A 278 -15.12 8.72 14.04
C THR A 278 -14.61 8.53 15.47
N LYS A 279 -15.37 8.96 16.49
CA LYS A 279 -15.01 8.75 17.91
C LYS A 279 -15.11 7.27 18.29
N PHE A 280 -16.12 6.57 17.80
CA PHE A 280 -16.31 5.13 18.00
C PHE A 280 -15.27 4.28 17.25
N ALA A 281 -14.98 4.61 16.00
CA ALA A 281 -14.15 3.85 15.09
C ALA A 281 -12.69 3.79 15.56
N GLY A 282 -12.22 4.78 16.35
CA GLY A 282 -10.94 4.69 17.07
C GLY A 282 -10.88 3.64 18.20
N THR A 283 -11.94 2.86 18.45
CA THR A 283 -11.92 1.70 19.37
C THR A 283 -11.80 0.36 18.65
N ILE A 284 -11.99 0.37 17.33
CA ILE A 284 -11.99 -0.81 16.47
C ILE A 284 -10.84 -0.65 15.48
N PRO A 285 -10.02 -1.68 15.25
CA PRO A 285 -10.11 -3.02 15.80
C PRO A 285 -9.59 -3.16 17.24
N ALA A 286 -10.28 -3.96 18.06
CA ALA A 286 -9.94 -4.29 19.44
C ALA A 286 -9.04 -5.54 19.59
N GLY A 287 -8.91 -6.35 18.54
CA GLY A 287 -8.11 -7.58 18.51
C GLY A 287 -8.93 -8.87 18.37
N ALA A 288 -8.35 -9.88 17.71
CA ALA A 288 -8.98 -11.19 17.44
C ALA A 288 -7.97 -12.21 16.88
N ALA A 289 -7.96 -13.45 17.35
CA ALA A 289 -7.17 -14.54 16.76
C ALA A 289 -7.52 -14.82 15.28
N ASN A 290 -6.51 -15.10 14.46
CA ASN A 290 -6.68 -15.41 13.03
C ASN A 290 -7.50 -16.67 12.75
N LYS A 291 -7.43 -17.64 13.67
CA LYS A 291 -8.20 -18.88 13.58
C LYS A 291 -9.71 -18.63 13.55
N GLN A 292 -10.20 -17.50 14.08
CA GLN A 292 -11.61 -17.10 13.96
C GLN A 292 -12.04 -16.85 12.49
N ILE A 293 -11.21 -16.18 11.69
CA ILE A 293 -11.51 -15.94 10.26
C ILE A 293 -11.41 -17.23 9.46
N MET A 294 -10.40 -18.05 9.74
CA MET A 294 -10.30 -19.36 9.10
C MET A 294 -11.53 -20.22 9.41
N HIS A 295 -12.02 -20.18 10.65
CA HIS A 295 -13.22 -20.90 11.04
C HIS A 295 -14.45 -20.38 10.27
N TYR A 296 -14.63 -19.07 10.15
CA TYR A 296 -15.69 -18.49 9.31
C TYR A 296 -15.56 -18.90 7.82
N ALA A 297 -14.34 -18.91 7.27
CA ALA A 297 -14.11 -19.34 5.90
C ALA A 297 -14.44 -20.82 5.67
N GLN A 298 -14.20 -21.69 6.66
CA GLN A 298 -14.65 -23.08 6.61
C GLN A 298 -16.18 -23.17 6.56
N THR A 299 -16.89 -22.39 7.38
CA THR A 299 -18.36 -22.35 7.35
C THR A 299 -18.90 -21.84 6.01
N TYR A 300 -18.22 -20.87 5.38
CA TYR A 300 -18.52 -20.39 4.03
C TYR A 300 -18.34 -21.49 2.98
N LYS A 301 -17.17 -22.14 2.96
CA LYS A 301 -16.83 -23.17 1.96
C LYS A 301 -17.72 -24.41 2.08
N LEU A 302 -17.98 -24.85 3.32
CA LEU A 302 -18.76 -26.05 3.60
C LEU A 302 -20.27 -25.76 3.74
N ARG A 303 -20.69 -24.50 3.61
CA ARG A 303 -22.09 -24.03 3.75
C ARG A 303 -22.79 -24.60 4.99
N SER A 304 -22.07 -24.70 6.10
CA SER A 304 -22.55 -25.37 7.30
C SER A 304 -21.86 -24.84 8.55
N PHE A 305 -22.61 -24.78 9.64
CA PHE A 305 -22.12 -24.33 10.94
C PHE A 305 -21.63 -25.54 11.74
N ARG A 306 -20.31 -25.68 11.83
CA ARG A 306 -19.61 -26.86 12.35
C ARG A 306 -18.34 -26.47 13.08
N PHE A 307 -17.74 -27.43 13.75
CA PHE A 307 -16.47 -27.28 14.43
C PHE A 307 -15.33 -26.99 13.45
N PHE A 308 -14.22 -26.48 13.97
CA PHE A 308 -13.06 -26.10 13.18
C PHE A 308 -12.50 -27.32 12.42
N ASP A 309 -12.24 -27.14 11.13
CA ASP A 309 -11.65 -28.19 10.29
C ASP A 309 -10.12 -28.14 10.35
N TYR A 310 -9.52 -29.13 11.02
CA TYR A 310 -8.06 -29.27 11.11
C TYR A 310 -7.46 -30.09 9.96
N GLY A 311 -8.30 -30.55 9.03
CA GLY A 311 -7.95 -31.48 7.97
C GLY A 311 -8.16 -32.95 8.38
N PRO A 312 -8.26 -33.88 7.40
CA PRO A 312 -8.75 -35.24 7.65
C PRO A 312 -8.00 -36.03 8.72
N LYS A 313 -6.67 -35.90 8.79
CA LYS A 313 -5.82 -36.62 9.75
C LYS A 313 -6.06 -36.14 11.18
N GLU A 314 -6.00 -34.83 11.39
CA GLU A 314 -6.18 -34.25 12.72
C GLU A 314 -7.64 -34.33 13.19
N ASN A 315 -8.60 -34.22 12.26
CA ASN A 315 -10.01 -34.43 12.56
C ASN A 315 -10.29 -35.87 13.04
N LEU A 316 -9.63 -36.89 12.48
CA LEU A 316 -9.77 -38.26 12.98
C LEU A 316 -9.32 -38.37 14.44
N VAL A 317 -8.22 -37.70 14.81
CA VAL A 317 -7.72 -37.67 16.19
C VAL A 317 -8.69 -36.91 17.11
N ARG A 318 -9.20 -35.75 16.66
CA ARG A 318 -10.01 -34.85 17.51
C ARG A 318 -11.49 -35.24 17.59
N TYR A 319 -12.04 -35.76 16.51
CA TYR A 319 -13.48 -35.94 16.31
C TYR A 319 -13.87 -37.38 15.96
N ASN A 320 -12.90 -38.30 15.80
CA ASN A 320 -13.13 -39.65 15.29
C ASN A 320 -13.88 -39.65 13.93
N SER A 321 -13.64 -38.62 13.12
CA SER A 321 -14.26 -38.40 11.82
C SER A 321 -13.32 -37.56 10.96
N THR A 322 -13.26 -37.80 9.65
CA THR A 322 -12.48 -36.96 8.72
C THR A 322 -13.11 -35.59 8.50
N ILE A 323 -14.38 -35.44 8.89
CA ILE A 323 -15.19 -34.23 8.73
C ILE A 323 -15.62 -33.72 10.12
N PRO A 324 -15.48 -32.43 10.44
CA PRO A 324 -15.88 -31.90 11.75
C PRO A 324 -17.40 -31.99 11.98
N PRO A 325 -17.84 -32.26 13.23
CA PRO A 325 -19.25 -32.35 13.58
C PRO A 325 -19.98 -31.02 13.46
N LEU A 326 -21.29 -31.07 13.21
CA LEU A 326 -22.18 -29.90 13.20
C LEU A 326 -22.48 -29.44 14.64
N TYR A 327 -22.65 -28.13 14.83
CA TYR A 327 -23.24 -27.62 16.07
C TYR A 327 -24.73 -27.99 16.15
N LYS A 328 -25.18 -28.40 17.33
CA LYS A 328 -26.54 -28.94 17.56
C LYS A 328 -27.55 -27.82 17.80
N LEU A 329 -27.73 -26.94 16.80
CA LEU A 329 -28.64 -25.78 16.89
C LEU A 329 -30.11 -26.17 17.09
N LYS A 330 -30.53 -27.37 16.67
CA LYS A 330 -31.89 -27.88 16.92
C LYS A 330 -32.23 -28.00 18.41
N ASN A 331 -31.21 -28.02 19.27
CA ASN A 331 -31.38 -28.11 20.71
C ASN A 331 -31.47 -26.72 21.37
N MET A 332 -31.47 -25.63 20.60
CA MET A 332 -31.65 -24.27 21.11
C MET A 332 -33.14 -24.00 21.37
N ASP A 333 -33.56 -24.15 22.63
CA ASP A 333 -34.93 -23.99 23.13
C ASP A 333 -35.16 -22.66 23.88
N VAL A 334 -34.14 -21.80 23.96
CA VAL A 334 -34.24 -20.47 24.55
C VAL A 334 -35.03 -19.54 23.61
N PRO A 335 -36.00 -18.74 24.13
CA PRO A 335 -36.70 -17.74 23.35
C PRO A 335 -35.72 -16.79 22.63
N SER A 336 -35.76 -16.79 21.30
CA SER A 336 -34.76 -16.15 20.45
C SER A 336 -35.37 -15.08 19.54
N TYR A 337 -34.74 -13.91 19.51
CA TYR A 337 -35.09 -12.76 18.69
C TYR A 337 -33.90 -12.39 17.82
N ILE A 338 -34.07 -12.41 16.50
CA ILE A 338 -32.98 -12.08 15.56
C ILE A 338 -33.34 -10.80 14.83
N PHE A 339 -32.41 -9.84 14.88
CA PHE A 339 -32.44 -8.59 14.14
C PHE A 339 -31.39 -8.67 13.03
N GLY A 340 -31.69 -8.15 11.84
CA GLY A 340 -30.74 -8.09 10.73
C GLY A 340 -31.01 -6.88 9.84
N GLY A 341 -29.93 -6.32 9.28
CA GLY A 341 -30.01 -5.19 8.35
C GLY A 341 -30.19 -5.65 6.90
N GLN A 342 -31.02 -4.93 6.13
CA GLN A 342 -31.22 -5.24 4.69
C GLN A 342 -29.94 -5.05 3.86
N ASN A 343 -29.06 -4.12 4.26
CA ASN A 343 -27.79 -3.84 3.60
C ASN A 343 -26.60 -4.51 4.32
N ASP A 344 -26.85 -5.41 5.28
CA ASP A 344 -25.79 -6.07 6.05
C ASP A 344 -25.01 -7.02 5.14
N VAL A 345 -23.75 -6.69 4.86
CA VAL A 345 -22.90 -7.48 3.94
C VAL A 345 -22.41 -8.81 4.53
N PHE A 346 -22.52 -9.00 5.86
CA PHE A 346 -22.08 -10.20 6.56
C PHE A 346 -23.25 -11.14 6.89
N ALA A 347 -24.44 -10.60 7.16
CA ALA A 347 -25.60 -11.35 7.62
C ALA A 347 -26.90 -11.01 6.85
N ASN A 348 -26.80 -10.69 5.55
CA ASN A 348 -27.93 -10.30 4.71
C ASN A 348 -29.11 -11.29 4.81
N LEU A 349 -30.28 -10.78 5.20
CA LEU A 349 -31.54 -11.51 5.21
C LEU A 349 -32.33 -11.13 3.96
N GLU A 350 -32.64 -12.08 3.06
CA GLU A 350 -33.43 -11.83 1.84
C GLU A 350 -34.79 -11.18 2.10
N LYS A 351 -35.30 -11.25 3.35
CA LYS A 351 -36.45 -10.49 3.85
C LYS A 351 -36.19 -10.14 5.33
N PRO A 352 -36.16 -8.86 5.74
CA PRO A 352 -36.09 -8.50 7.16
C PRO A 352 -37.38 -9.00 7.82
N ARG A 353 -37.27 -10.08 8.59
CA ARG A 353 -38.35 -10.64 9.39
C ARG A 353 -37.81 -10.88 10.79
N ILE A 354 -38.62 -10.57 11.79
CA ILE A 354 -38.41 -11.07 13.15
C ILE A 354 -38.57 -12.59 13.04
N PHE A 355 -37.46 -13.33 13.07
CA PHE A 355 -37.51 -14.78 13.21
C PHE A 355 -37.72 -15.09 14.68
N THR A 356 -38.96 -15.33 15.09
CA THR A 356 -39.24 -16.21 16.22
C THR A 356 -39.00 -17.65 15.76
N LEU A 357 -37.97 -18.30 16.31
CA LEU A 357 -37.88 -19.76 16.23
C LEU A 357 -39.13 -20.30 16.97
N ASN A 358 -40.10 -20.80 16.20
CA ASN A 358 -41.49 -21.14 16.54
C ASN A 358 -42.51 -19.98 16.51
N THR A 359 -43.06 -19.68 15.33
CA THR A 359 -44.49 -19.85 14.95
C THR A 359 -44.82 -19.05 13.67
N LYS A 360 -45.76 -19.57 12.86
CA LYS A 360 -46.29 -18.94 11.64
C LYS A 360 -46.99 -17.62 11.97
N ALA A 361 -46.61 -16.51 11.33
CA ALA A 361 -47.53 -15.42 10.95
C ALA A 361 -46.84 -14.41 10.02
N GLU A 362 -47.61 -13.93 9.04
CA GLU A 362 -47.27 -12.97 8.00
C GLU A 362 -47.34 -11.51 8.49
N SER A 363 -46.55 -10.62 7.87
CA SER A 363 -47.07 -9.41 7.18
C SER A 363 -45.92 -8.58 6.61
N SER A 364 -46.27 -7.78 5.60
CA SER A 364 -45.44 -7.15 4.58
C SER A 364 -45.18 -5.67 4.83
N TYR A 365 -43.99 -5.17 4.50
CA TYR A 365 -43.81 -3.81 3.96
C TYR A 365 -42.60 -3.79 3.01
N SER A 366 -42.83 -3.41 1.75
CA SER A 366 -41.78 -3.20 0.74
C SER A 366 -41.74 -1.73 0.34
N HIS A 367 -40.55 -1.14 0.32
CA HIS A 367 -40.24 0.00 -0.53
C HIS A 367 -38.98 -0.35 -1.33
N SER A 368 -39.14 -0.44 -2.65
CA SER A 368 -38.06 -0.69 -3.59
C SER A 368 -37.41 0.62 -4.02
N VAL A 369 -36.12 0.79 -3.76
CA VAL A 369 -35.30 1.80 -4.43
C VAL A 369 -34.42 1.09 -5.48
N ARG A 370 -34.64 1.39 -6.75
CA ARG A 370 -33.81 0.89 -7.86
C ARG A 370 -32.47 1.62 -7.87
N CYS A 371 -31.39 0.93 -7.53
CA CYS A 371 -30.02 1.40 -7.82
C CYS A 371 -29.64 1.07 -9.28
N ARG A 372 -29.18 2.08 -10.03
CA ARG A 372 -28.62 1.94 -11.37
C ARG A 372 -27.30 1.18 -11.28
N ALA A 373 -27.19 0.08 -12.03
CA ALA A 373 -25.98 -0.71 -12.17
C ALA A 373 -24.87 0.10 -12.86
N ILE A 374 -23.76 0.33 -12.16
CA ILE A 374 -22.48 0.71 -12.78
C ILE A 374 -21.78 -0.60 -13.19
N LYS A 375 -21.45 -0.75 -14.47
CA LYS A 375 -20.82 -1.96 -15.03
C LYS A 375 -19.51 -2.31 -14.28
N MET A 376 -19.50 -3.54 -13.77
CA MET A 376 -18.40 -4.22 -13.10
C MET A 376 -17.33 -4.70 -14.08
N VAL A 377 -16.07 -4.30 -13.85
CA VAL A 377 -14.87 -5.05 -14.25
C VAL A 377 -13.82 -4.88 -13.14
N SER A 378 -13.28 -6.03 -12.68
CA SER A 378 -12.08 -6.26 -11.86
C SER A 378 -12.11 -5.90 -10.35
N LEU A 379 -12.72 -6.76 -9.53
CA LEU A 379 -12.57 -6.78 -8.05
C LEU A 379 -11.59 -7.88 -7.54
N LYS A 380 -11.27 -8.89 -8.36
CA LYS A 380 -10.40 -10.02 -8.02
C LYS A 380 -8.95 -9.61 -7.68
N ASN A 381 -8.43 -8.60 -8.38
CA ASN A 381 -7.03 -8.19 -8.22
C ASN A 381 -6.82 -7.19 -7.06
N LEU A 382 -7.90 -6.60 -6.52
CA LEU A 382 -7.85 -5.66 -5.39
C LEU A 382 -7.63 -6.38 -4.05
N VAL A 383 -8.23 -7.56 -3.89
CA VAL A 383 -8.19 -8.33 -2.64
C VAL A 383 -6.85 -9.04 -2.47
N ASN A 384 -6.32 -9.63 -3.55
CA ASN A 384 -4.97 -10.19 -3.56
C ASN A 384 -3.93 -9.12 -3.22
N PHE A 385 -4.09 -7.89 -3.71
CA PHE A 385 -3.16 -6.79 -3.48
C PHE A 385 -3.20 -6.21 -2.05
N ILE A 386 -4.37 -6.22 -1.39
CA ILE A 386 -4.50 -5.84 0.03
C ILE A 386 -3.87 -6.91 0.94
N VAL A 387 -4.00 -8.20 0.63
CA VAL A 387 -3.32 -9.28 1.39
C VAL A 387 -1.80 -9.15 1.26
N ILE A 388 -1.32 -8.82 0.07
CA ILE A 388 0.06 -8.55 -0.32
C ILE A 388 0.67 -7.35 0.43
N LEU A 389 0.01 -6.20 0.47
CA LEU A 389 0.54 -4.98 1.11
C LEU A 389 0.77 -5.12 2.61
N VAL A 390 0.03 -6.02 3.23
CA VAL A 390 0.08 -6.24 4.66
C VAL A 390 1.14 -7.33 5.01
N LEU A 391 1.54 -8.16 4.04
CA LEU A 391 2.71 -9.06 4.10
C LEU A 391 4.06 -8.30 4.05
N VAL A 392 4.12 -7.19 3.29
CA VAL A 392 5.33 -6.38 3.01
C VAL A 392 5.95 -5.77 4.28
N LYS A 393 5.14 -5.34 5.26
CA LYS A 393 5.61 -4.56 6.42
C LYS A 393 6.35 -5.37 7.50
N ASN A 394 6.18 -6.69 7.56
CA ASN A 394 6.73 -7.52 8.66
C ASN A 394 7.81 -8.53 8.24
N VAL A 395 8.09 -8.68 6.94
CA VAL A 395 9.33 -9.38 6.51
C VAL A 395 10.53 -8.45 6.66
N ALA A 396 10.33 -7.15 6.46
CA ALA A 396 11.35 -6.10 6.61
C ALA A 396 11.90 -5.91 8.04
N SER A 397 11.23 -6.47 9.06
CA SER A 397 11.69 -6.40 10.45
C SER A 397 12.62 -7.53 10.86
N ASP A 398 12.76 -8.58 10.03
CA ASP A 398 13.73 -9.63 10.27
C ASP A 398 15.04 -9.27 9.56
N LYS A 399 16.04 -8.87 10.33
CA LYS A 399 17.34 -8.38 9.84
C LYS A 399 18.25 -9.50 9.30
N SER A 400 17.68 -10.59 8.79
CA SER A 400 18.43 -11.63 8.09
C SER A 400 18.48 -11.31 6.60
N GLU A 401 19.67 -10.98 6.09
CA GLU A 401 19.93 -10.86 4.64
C GLU A 401 19.52 -12.16 3.95
N PRO A 402 18.67 -12.09 2.90
CA PRO A 402 19.22 -12.38 1.57
C PRO A 402 18.42 -11.70 0.44
N PHE A 403 18.86 -10.52 0.00
CA PHE A 403 18.93 -10.13 -1.42
C PHE A 403 19.85 -8.93 -1.46
N SER A 404 21.17 -9.17 -1.45
CA SER A 404 22.11 -8.09 -1.66
C SER A 404 21.79 -7.49 -3.03
N LYS A 405 21.51 -6.18 -3.04
CA LYS A 405 21.61 -5.39 -4.26
C LYS A 405 22.93 -5.82 -4.91
N PRO A 406 22.94 -6.31 -6.16
CA PRO A 406 24.21 -6.55 -6.82
C PRO A 406 24.91 -5.20 -6.84
N ASP A 407 25.97 -5.07 -6.04
CA ASP A 407 26.72 -3.84 -5.99
C ASP A 407 27.17 -3.53 -7.42
N MET A 408 26.96 -2.30 -7.87
CA MET A 408 27.17 -1.93 -9.27
C MET A 408 28.62 -2.24 -9.70
N VAL A 409 29.58 -2.07 -8.78
CA VAL A 409 30.99 -2.41 -9.01
C VAL A 409 31.16 -3.92 -9.09
N GLU A 410 30.61 -4.67 -8.13
CA GLU A 410 30.67 -6.13 -8.11
C GLU A 410 30.03 -6.76 -9.37
N TYR A 411 28.83 -6.32 -9.76
CA TYR A 411 28.10 -6.83 -10.90
C TYR A 411 28.88 -6.66 -12.21
N VAL A 412 29.40 -5.45 -12.48
CA VAL A 412 30.19 -5.19 -13.69
C VAL A 412 31.53 -5.92 -13.67
N THR A 413 32.17 -5.98 -12.51
CA THR A 413 33.45 -6.70 -12.32
C THR A 413 33.27 -8.21 -12.48
N SER A 414 32.12 -8.78 -12.08
CA SER A 414 31.80 -10.21 -12.25
C SER A 414 31.80 -10.64 -13.71
N PHE A 415 31.45 -9.72 -14.61
CA PHE A 415 31.56 -9.94 -16.05
C PHE A 415 32.97 -9.68 -16.58
N GLY A 416 33.94 -9.26 -15.78
CA GLY A 416 35.32 -8.99 -16.19
C GLY A 416 35.53 -7.64 -16.88
N TYR A 417 34.64 -6.67 -16.67
CA TYR A 417 34.83 -5.29 -17.13
C TYR A 417 35.45 -4.42 -16.02
N PRO A 418 36.33 -3.47 -16.36
CA PRO A 418 36.77 -2.46 -15.41
C PRO A 418 35.61 -1.52 -15.07
N ILE A 419 35.55 -1.07 -13.82
CA ILE A 419 34.62 -0.03 -13.41
C ILE A 419 35.29 0.91 -12.41
N GLU A 420 35.09 2.20 -12.61
CA GLU A 420 35.61 3.28 -11.77
C GLU A 420 34.42 4.07 -11.20
N THR A 421 34.60 4.63 -10.01
CA THR A 421 33.58 5.47 -9.36
C THR A 421 34.12 6.86 -9.09
N TYR A 422 33.33 7.87 -9.38
CA TYR A 422 33.66 9.28 -9.14
C TYR A 422 32.55 9.96 -8.35
N MET A 423 32.94 10.89 -7.48
CA MET A 423 32.04 11.85 -6.85
C MET A 423 32.13 13.18 -7.60
N VAL A 424 30.98 13.74 -7.96
CA VAL A 424 30.87 15.01 -8.65
C VAL A 424 30.01 15.94 -7.83
N GLU A 425 30.57 17.09 -7.52
CA GLU A 425 29.86 18.14 -6.81
C GLU A 425 29.20 19.08 -7.82
N THR A 426 27.92 19.39 -7.60
CA THR A 426 27.19 20.39 -8.39
C THR A 426 27.38 21.79 -7.82
N GLU A 427 27.17 22.82 -8.63
CA GLU A 427 27.29 24.23 -8.19
C GLU A 427 26.38 24.56 -6.98
N ASP A 428 25.24 23.88 -6.87
CA ASP A 428 24.29 24.05 -5.77
C ASP A 428 24.51 23.09 -4.59
N GLY A 429 25.57 22.27 -4.61
CA GLY A 429 26.07 21.54 -3.45
C GLY A 429 25.67 20.06 -3.35
N TYR A 430 24.97 19.49 -4.33
CA TYR A 430 24.71 18.05 -4.37
C TYR A 430 25.98 17.28 -4.74
N ILE A 431 26.11 16.07 -4.19
CA ILE A 431 27.24 15.18 -4.46
C ILE A 431 26.71 13.94 -5.18
N LEU A 432 27.02 13.85 -6.46
CA LEU A 432 26.57 12.82 -7.38
C LEU A 432 27.60 11.71 -7.49
N LYS A 433 27.17 10.45 -7.39
CA LYS A 433 28.04 9.31 -7.68
C LYS A 433 27.87 8.88 -9.14
N ILE A 434 28.98 8.81 -9.86
CA ILE A 434 29.05 8.43 -11.27
C ILE A 434 29.89 7.16 -11.40
N PHE A 435 29.39 6.20 -12.16
CA PHE A 435 30.16 5.01 -12.54
C PHE A 435 30.75 5.19 -13.94
N ARG A 436 31.89 4.56 -14.21
CA ARG A 436 32.55 4.59 -15.51
C ARG A 436 33.06 3.22 -15.88
N ILE A 437 32.75 2.74 -17.08
CA ILE A 437 33.37 1.57 -17.71
C ILE A 437 34.36 2.09 -18.75
N PRO A 438 35.66 2.21 -18.40
CA PRO A 438 36.63 2.92 -19.24
C PRO A 438 36.96 2.19 -20.54
N HIS A 439 36.75 0.87 -20.62
CA HIS A 439 36.97 0.09 -21.84
C HIS A 439 36.31 -1.30 -21.77
N GLY A 440 36.08 -1.91 -22.94
CA GLY A 440 35.70 -3.32 -23.05
C GLY A 440 36.84 -4.28 -22.71
N LYS A 441 36.52 -5.58 -22.60
CA LYS A 441 37.48 -6.63 -22.17
C LYS A 441 38.68 -6.77 -23.10
N LYS A 442 38.43 -6.56 -24.40
CA LYS A 442 39.42 -6.78 -25.47
C LYS A 442 40.45 -5.65 -25.58
N PHE A 443 40.26 -4.54 -24.86
CA PHE A 443 41.15 -3.38 -24.95
C PHE A 443 42.16 -3.38 -23.81
N LYS A 444 43.44 -3.22 -24.16
CA LYS A 444 44.48 -2.87 -23.17
C LYS A 444 44.33 -1.40 -22.76
N LYS A 445 44.71 -1.09 -21.52
CA LYS A 445 44.53 0.17 -20.76
C LYS A 445 45.03 1.47 -21.44
N ALA A 446 45.57 1.44 -22.66
CA ALA A 446 46.49 2.45 -23.19
C ALA A 446 45.93 3.45 -24.25
N SER A 447 44.74 3.27 -24.83
CA SER A 447 44.19 4.22 -25.82
C SER A 447 43.09 5.13 -25.23
N LYS A 448 43.19 6.44 -25.48
CA LYS A 448 42.10 7.42 -25.24
C LYS A 448 40.89 7.03 -26.09
N LYS A 449 39.72 6.91 -25.48
CA LYS A 449 38.47 6.49 -26.11
C LYS A 449 37.43 7.60 -26.03
N PRO A 450 36.64 7.82 -27.09
CA PRO A 450 35.63 8.87 -27.08
C PRO A 450 34.61 8.64 -25.96
N PRO A 451 34.34 9.64 -25.11
CA PRO A 451 33.44 9.49 -23.97
C PRO A 451 31.97 9.58 -24.39
N ILE A 452 31.15 8.71 -23.79
CA ILE A 452 29.69 8.75 -23.89
C ILE A 452 29.06 8.80 -22.50
N ILE A 453 27.98 9.54 -22.37
CA ILE A 453 27.17 9.63 -21.14
C ILE A 453 25.85 8.91 -21.38
N LEU A 454 25.48 7.96 -20.50
CA LEU A 454 24.18 7.28 -20.52
C LEU A 454 23.34 7.74 -19.32
N MET A 455 22.41 8.67 -19.55
CA MET A 455 21.57 9.27 -18.50
C MET A 455 20.24 8.54 -18.35
N HIS A 456 19.91 8.11 -17.14
CA HIS A 456 18.71 7.34 -16.84
C HIS A 456 17.43 8.20 -16.77
N GLY A 457 16.27 7.54 -16.77
CA GLY A 457 14.96 8.17 -16.61
C GLY A 457 14.60 8.55 -15.16
N VAL A 458 13.40 9.09 -14.96
CA VAL A 458 12.86 9.36 -13.62
C VAL A 458 12.71 8.04 -12.87
N LEU A 459 12.96 8.03 -11.55
CA LEU A 459 12.96 6.84 -10.69
C LEU A 459 13.98 5.75 -11.08
N ALA A 460 14.78 5.94 -12.13
CA ALA A 460 15.80 4.99 -12.54
C ALA A 460 17.18 5.36 -12.00
N GLY A 461 18.15 4.46 -12.21
CA GLY A 461 19.56 4.66 -11.90
C GLY A 461 20.46 4.16 -13.03
N ALA A 462 21.77 4.33 -12.86
CA ALA A 462 22.82 3.85 -13.77
C ALA A 462 22.69 2.36 -14.14
N GLU A 463 22.14 1.56 -13.22
CA GLU A 463 21.90 0.13 -13.39
C GLU A 463 21.09 -0.19 -14.66
N SER A 464 20.19 0.72 -15.08
CA SER A 464 19.33 0.55 -16.27
C SER A 464 20.11 0.23 -17.55
N TYR A 465 21.39 0.58 -17.61
CA TYR A 465 22.26 0.39 -18.77
C TYR A 465 23.17 -0.83 -18.69
N VAL A 466 23.13 -1.62 -17.61
CA VAL A 466 23.97 -2.81 -17.42
C VAL A 466 23.18 -4.08 -17.12
N MET A 467 21.96 -4.00 -16.58
CA MET A 467 21.23 -5.15 -16.03
C MET A 467 20.94 -6.28 -17.03
N LEU A 468 20.92 -6.03 -18.35
CA LEU A 468 20.73 -7.08 -19.36
C LEU A 468 21.99 -7.91 -19.65
N GLY A 469 23.08 -7.68 -18.93
CA GLY A 469 24.38 -8.32 -19.13
C GLY A 469 25.12 -7.89 -20.41
N PRO A 470 26.36 -8.39 -20.64
CA PRO A 470 27.27 -7.89 -21.67
C PRO A 470 26.80 -8.03 -23.12
N THR A 471 25.91 -8.98 -23.40
CA THR A 471 25.43 -9.27 -24.76
C THR A 471 24.32 -8.31 -25.20
N ARG A 472 23.58 -7.73 -24.26
CA ARG A 472 22.37 -6.94 -24.56
C ARG A 472 22.41 -5.49 -24.09
N SER A 473 23.11 -5.22 -22.99
CA SER A 473 23.17 -3.90 -22.39
C SER A 473 24.01 -2.92 -23.21
N LEU A 474 23.50 -1.69 -23.37
CA LEU A 474 24.17 -0.63 -24.13
C LEU A 474 25.56 -0.29 -23.58
N ALA A 475 25.73 -0.27 -22.25
CA ALA A 475 27.00 0.12 -21.64
C ALA A 475 28.14 -0.84 -22.03
N PHE A 476 27.93 -2.15 -21.89
CA PHE A 476 28.93 -3.15 -22.25
C PHE A 476 29.20 -3.17 -23.75
N LYS A 477 28.14 -3.14 -24.58
CA LYS A 477 28.28 -3.14 -26.03
C LYS A 477 29.02 -1.89 -26.56
N ALA A 478 28.80 -0.72 -25.96
CA ALA A 478 29.56 0.48 -26.30
C ALA A 478 31.02 0.40 -25.84
N ALA A 479 31.29 -0.15 -24.65
CA ALA A 479 32.65 -0.38 -24.18
C ALA A 479 33.42 -1.34 -25.11
N GLU A 480 32.78 -2.41 -25.59
CA GLU A 480 33.35 -3.33 -26.59
C GLU A 480 33.53 -2.69 -27.98
N ALA A 481 32.72 -1.68 -28.32
CA ALA A 481 32.88 -0.88 -29.54
C ALA A 481 33.96 0.21 -29.44
N GLY A 482 34.68 0.29 -28.31
CA GLY A 482 35.82 1.19 -28.11
C GLY A 482 35.47 2.55 -27.53
N TYR A 483 34.32 2.69 -26.85
CA TYR A 483 33.93 3.91 -26.14
C TYR A 483 34.35 3.91 -24.67
N ASP A 484 34.54 5.10 -24.11
CA ASP A 484 34.64 5.35 -22.67
C ASP A 484 33.25 5.65 -22.12
N VAL A 485 32.67 4.74 -21.32
CA VAL A 485 31.24 4.79 -20.97
C VAL A 485 31.02 5.33 -19.57
N TRP A 486 30.25 6.41 -19.45
CA TRP A 486 29.93 7.07 -18.20
C TRP A 486 28.44 6.91 -17.85
N LEU A 487 28.18 6.49 -16.61
CA LEU A 487 26.88 6.10 -16.08
C LEU A 487 26.57 6.96 -14.84
N PRO A 488 26.12 8.22 -15.02
CA PRO A 488 25.80 9.10 -13.91
C PRO A 488 24.51 8.72 -13.20
N ASN A 489 24.36 9.20 -11.96
CA ASN A 489 23.12 9.12 -11.18
C ASN A 489 22.67 10.53 -10.77
N CYS A 490 21.43 10.90 -11.08
CA CYS A 490 20.87 12.20 -10.72
C CYS A 490 20.72 12.35 -9.19
N ARG A 491 20.75 13.59 -8.70
CA ARG A 491 20.47 13.92 -7.29
C ARG A 491 19.22 13.23 -6.74
N GLY A 492 19.27 12.78 -5.49
CA GLY A 492 18.18 12.10 -4.78
C GLY A 492 17.97 10.63 -5.16
N THR A 493 18.68 10.11 -6.16
CA THR A 493 18.75 8.65 -6.38
C THR A 493 19.61 7.96 -5.31
N THR A 494 19.54 6.63 -5.27
CA THR A 494 20.21 5.77 -4.29
C THR A 494 21.70 6.04 -4.18
N HIS A 495 22.33 6.40 -5.30
CA HIS A 495 23.77 6.65 -5.36
C HIS A 495 24.16 8.12 -5.14
N SER A 496 23.21 9.05 -5.26
CA SER A 496 23.44 10.50 -5.26
C SER A 496 22.56 11.21 -4.23
N ARG A 497 22.44 10.61 -3.04
CA ARG A 497 21.66 11.11 -1.91
C ARG A 497 22.56 11.82 -0.88
N LYS A 498 23.36 12.78 -1.34
CA LYS A 498 24.32 13.55 -0.52
C LYS A 498 24.35 15.02 -0.93
N HIS A 499 24.57 15.90 0.04
CA HIS A 499 24.73 17.34 -0.15
C HIS A 499 25.86 17.84 0.76
N LYS A 500 26.47 18.97 0.42
CA LYS A 500 27.49 19.62 1.28
C LYS A 500 26.98 20.02 2.66
N THR A 501 25.71 20.37 2.75
CA THR A 501 25.12 21.04 3.93
C THR A 501 23.75 20.49 4.35
N LEU A 502 23.01 19.83 3.45
CA LEU A 502 21.64 19.39 3.70
C LEU A 502 21.64 17.89 3.99
N ASP A 503 21.04 17.50 5.11
CA ASP A 503 20.80 16.10 5.43
C ASP A 503 19.54 15.62 4.69
N PRO A 504 19.63 14.62 3.79
CA PRO A 504 18.49 14.10 3.04
C PRO A 504 17.43 13.37 3.88
N ASP A 505 17.71 13.06 5.15
CA ASP A 505 16.79 12.44 6.11
C ASP A 505 16.19 13.44 7.12
N GLY A 506 16.71 14.67 7.19
CA GLY A 506 16.35 15.65 8.21
C GLY A 506 16.01 17.06 7.71
N ASN A 507 16.24 17.40 6.45
CA ASN A 507 16.15 18.79 5.97
C ASN A 507 15.36 18.95 4.67
N PRO A 508 14.00 19.16 4.72
CA PRO A 508 13.05 19.30 3.59
C PRO A 508 13.49 19.95 2.28
N SER A 509 14.43 20.88 2.39
CA SER A 509 15.07 21.55 1.27
C SER A 509 15.95 20.63 0.41
N PHE A 510 16.45 19.49 0.92
CA PHE A 510 17.26 18.55 0.12
C PHE A 510 16.48 18.03 -1.07
N TRP A 511 15.15 17.90 -0.98
CA TRP A 511 14.32 17.39 -2.07
C TRP A 511 13.58 18.49 -2.85
N ASP A 512 13.87 19.78 -2.61
CA ASP A 512 13.27 20.90 -3.36
C ASP A 512 13.89 21.09 -4.77
N PHE A 513 14.05 20.01 -5.52
CA PHE A 513 14.55 20.03 -6.89
C PHE A 513 13.57 19.32 -7.84
N SER A 514 13.63 19.64 -9.12
CA SER A 514 12.95 18.94 -10.21
C SER A 514 13.97 18.52 -11.27
N TRP A 515 13.49 18.05 -12.42
CA TRP A 515 14.35 17.83 -13.58
C TRP A 515 14.94 19.15 -14.13
N HIS A 516 14.45 20.32 -13.71
CA HIS A 516 15.08 21.60 -14.03
C HIS A 516 16.51 21.69 -13.46
N GLU A 517 16.65 21.46 -12.16
CA GLU A 517 17.95 21.52 -11.48
C GLU A 517 18.90 20.42 -11.97
N ILE A 518 18.39 19.24 -12.33
CA ILE A 518 19.20 18.18 -12.95
C ILE A 518 19.80 18.66 -14.30
N GLY A 519 19.00 19.29 -15.15
CA GLY A 519 19.50 19.83 -16.41
C GLY A 519 20.41 21.05 -16.23
N LYS A 520 20.15 21.88 -15.23
CA LYS A 520 20.87 23.14 -14.98
C LYS A 520 22.19 22.96 -14.24
N TYR A 521 22.28 21.97 -13.33
CA TYR A 521 23.41 21.80 -12.42
C TYR A 521 24.05 20.41 -12.53
N ASP A 522 23.27 19.33 -12.45
CA ASP A 522 23.83 17.96 -12.47
C ASP A 522 24.55 17.69 -13.80
N LEU A 523 23.84 17.88 -14.92
CA LEU A 523 24.36 17.52 -16.23
C LEU A 523 25.63 18.34 -16.61
N PRO A 524 25.68 19.66 -16.41
CA PRO A 524 26.92 20.45 -16.53
C PRO A 524 28.09 19.90 -15.72
N ALA A 525 27.90 19.64 -14.43
CA ALA A 525 28.97 19.13 -13.56
C ALA A 525 29.45 17.74 -14.00
N ILE A 526 28.53 16.89 -14.46
CA ILE A 526 28.84 15.58 -15.04
C ILE A 526 29.67 15.74 -16.31
N VAL A 527 29.24 16.58 -17.26
CA VAL A 527 29.96 16.83 -18.52
C VAL A 527 31.38 17.31 -18.26
N ASP A 528 31.54 18.25 -17.32
CA ASP A 528 32.85 18.79 -16.96
C ASP A 528 33.76 17.73 -16.36
N LYS A 529 33.25 16.88 -15.45
CA LYS A 529 34.01 15.76 -14.90
C LYS A 529 34.44 14.78 -15.99
N VAL A 530 33.53 14.45 -16.91
CA VAL A 530 33.81 13.52 -18.02
C VAL A 530 34.89 14.08 -18.94
N MET A 531 34.81 15.37 -19.30
CA MET A 531 35.82 16.03 -20.13
C MET A 531 37.17 16.13 -19.41
N GLU A 532 37.18 16.49 -18.12
CA GLU A 532 38.39 16.53 -17.29
C GLU A 532 39.11 15.17 -17.29
N LYS A 533 38.36 14.07 -17.09
CA LYS A 533 38.94 12.72 -16.97
C LYS A 533 39.27 12.05 -18.29
N SER A 534 38.50 12.31 -19.35
CA SER A 534 38.74 11.74 -20.68
C SER A 534 39.76 12.55 -21.49
N GLY A 535 39.88 13.86 -21.24
CA GLY A 535 40.68 14.80 -22.01
C GLY A 535 40.08 15.16 -23.38
N PHE A 536 38.84 14.75 -23.67
CA PHE A 536 38.13 15.12 -24.89
C PHE A 536 37.43 16.47 -24.74
N GLN A 537 37.38 17.24 -25.82
CA GLN A 537 36.69 18.53 -25.86
C GLN A 537 35.17 18.41 -26.04
N GLN A 538 34.69 17.24 -26.45
CA GLN A 538 33.27 16.96 -26.62
C GLN A 538 32.93 15.54 -26.15
N VAL A 539 31.70 15.37 -25.69
CA VAL A 539 31.14 14.08 -25.27
C VAL A 539 29.88 13.75 -26.09
N THR A 540 29.56 12.47 -26.30
CA THR A 540 28.24 12.10 -26.83
C THR A 540 27.26 11.87 -25.69
N TYR A 541 26.05 12.44 -25.79
CA TYR A 541 25.01 12.28 -24.77
C TYR A 541 23.92 11.32 -25.24
N ILE A 542 23.56 10.37 -24.40
CA ILE A 542 22.46 9.42 -24.62
C ILE A 542 21.55 9.45 -23.40
N GLY A 543 20.27 9.75 -23.58
CA GLY A 543 19.32 9.91 -22.47
C GLY A 543 18.01 9.17 -22.72
N HIS A 544 17.50 8.48 -21.69
CA HIS A 544 16.19 7.83 -21.70
C HIS A 544 15.18 8.61 -20.86
N SER A 545 13.95 8.79 -21.33
CA SER A 545 12.85 9.38 -20.54
C SER A 545 13.24 10.77 -20.00
N GLN A 546 13.23 10.98 -18.67
CA GLN A 546 13.74 12.20 -18.03
C GLN A 546 15.21 12.50 -18.39
N GLY A 547 16.05 11.49 -18.60
CA GLY A 547 17.39 11.68 -19.14
C GLY A 547 17.35 12.34 -20.52
N GLY A 548 16.37 12.00 -21.35
CA GLY A 548 16.09 12.74 -22.59
C GLY A 548 15.63 14.18 -22.34
N THR A 549 14.89 14.46 -21.28
CA THR A 549 14.39 15.81 -20.93
C THR A 549 15.52 16.76 -20.50
N VAL A 550 16.42 16.31 -19.63
CA VAL A 550 17.38 17.20 -18.93
C VAL A 550 18.42 17.82 -19.85
N VAL A 551 18.74 17.19 -20.99
CA VAL A 551 19.66 17.78 -21.98
C VAL A 551 19.03 18.98 -22.71
N PHE A 552 17.71 18.96 -22.96
CA PHE A 552 17.02 20.13 -23.54
C PHE A 552 16.89 21.27 -22.52
N VAL A 553 16.75 20.95 -21.24
CA VAL A 553 16.84 21.96 -20.16
C VAL A 553 18.23 22.57 -20.13
N MET A 554 19.29 21.76 -20.14
CA MET A 554 20.67 22.25 -20.16
C MET A 554 20.92 23.15 -21.37
N ALA A 555 20.50 22.72 -22.57
CA ALA A 555 20.68 23.50 -23.80
C ALA A 555 19.95 24.85 -23.76
N SER A 556 18.83 24.95 -23.03
CA SER A 556 18.07 26.19 -22.86
C SER A 556 18.64 27.09 -21.76
N GLU A 557 19.01 26.52 -20.62
CA GLU A 557 19.41 27.27 -19.42
C GLU A 557 20.93 27.56 -19.38
N ARG A 558 21.72 26.75 -20.08
CA ARG A 558 23.17 26.82 -20.20
C ARG A 558 23.62 26.53 -21.64
N PRO A 559 23.21 27.36 -22.62
CA PRO A 559 23.51 27.14 -24.03
C PRO A 559 25.01 27.02 -24.33
N GLU A 560 25.88 27.57 -23.48
CA GLU A 560 27.34 27.44 -23.58
C GLU A 560 27.84 26.00 -23.45
N TYR A 561 27.05 25.09 -22.85
CA TYR A 561 27.37 23.66 -22.76
C TYR A 561 27.07 22.90 -24.05
N LYS A 562 26.29 23.46 -24.98
CA LYS A 562 26.02 22.79 -26.27
C LYS A 562 27.30 22.46 -27.02
N LYS A 563 28.30 23.37 -27.01
CA LYS A 563 29.59 23.16 -27.68
C LYS A 563 30.42 22.01 -27.09
N LYS A 564 30.12 21.58 -25.86
CA LYS A 564 30.76 20.44 -25.16
C LYS A 564 30.10 19.10 -25.52
N LEU A 565 28.98 19.12 -26.24
CA LEU A 565 28.33 17.92 -26.75
C LEU A 565 28.60 17.78 -28.25
N SER A 566 28.92 16.57 -28.69
CA SER A 566 29.12 16.25 -30.12
C SER A 566 27.80 15.89 -30.81
N LYS A 567 26.92 15.15 -30.13
CA LYS A 567 25.57 14.76 -30.59
C LYS A 567 24.72 14.31 -29.41
N VAL A 568 23.41 14.27 -29.63
CA VAL A 568 22.41 13.79 -28.66
C VAL A 568 21.62 12.62 -29.24
N ILE A 569 21.50 11.54 -28.46
CA ILE A 569 20.63 10.39 -28.76
C ILE A 569 19.57 10.32 -27.66
N ALA A 570 18.33 10.67 -27.98
CA ALA A 570 17.23 10.74 -27.03
C ALA A 570 16.26 9.57 -27.24
N MET A 571 16.08 8.74 -26.22
CA MET A 571 15.17 7.58 -26.21
C MET A 571 13.93 7.90 -25.39
N ALA A 572 12.77 7.98 -26.03
CA ALA A 572 11.50 8.43 -25.43
C ALA A 572 11.64 9.69 -24.54
N PRO A 573 12.28 10.79 -25.01
CA PRO A 573 12.45 12.01 -24.23
C PRO A 573 11.11 12.64 -23.82
N ALA A 574 10.89 12.79 -22.52
CA ALA A 574 9.67 13.41 -21.97
C ALA A 574 9.74 14.95 -22.01
N VAL A 575 9.74 15.55 -23.21
CA VAL A 575 9.77 17.01 -23.43
C VAL A 575 8.36 17.57 -23.56
N TYR A 576 7.60 17.05 -24.54
CA TYR A 576 6.17 17.32 -24.66
C TYR A 576 5.39 16.15 -24.07
N LEU A 577 4.35 16.50 -23.32
CA LEU A 577 3.44 15.55 -22.68
C LEU A 577 2.00 15.98 -22.97
N ASN A 578 1.71 16.42 -24.19
CA ASN A 578 0.40 16.96 -24.51
C ASN A 578 -0.63 15.83 -24.64
N HIS A 579 -0.17 14.66 -25.07
CA HIS A 579 -1.01 13.51 -25.40
C HIS A 579 -0.83 12.33 -24.45
N PHE A 580 -0.27 12.53 -23.26
CA PHE A 580 -0.07 11.50 -22.23
C PHE A 580 -1.27 10.53 -22.10
N LYS A 581 -1.03 9.24 -22.37
CA LYS A 581 -2.07 8.21 -22.53
C LYS A 581 -2.15 7.23 -21.38
N HIS A 582 -1.24 7.30 -20.40
CA HIS A 582 -1.22 6.31 -19.32
C HIS A 582 -2.59 6.28 -18.63
N PRO A 583 -3.33 5.16 -18.74
CA PRO A 583 -4.77 5.10 -18.47
C PRO A 583 -5.13 5.36 -17.00
N TYR A 584 -4.11 5.45 -16.15
CA TYR A 584 -4.24 5.59 -14.70
C TYR A 584 -3.53 6.81 -14.12
N LEU A 585 -2.41 7.21 -14.73
CA LEU A 585 -1.62 8.34 -14.24
C LEU A 585 -2.19 9.66 -14.75
N LYS A 586 -2.96 9.64 -15.84
CA LYS A 586 -3.55 10.84 -16.41
C LYS A 586 -4.41 11.60 -15.39
N ASP A 587 -5.29 10.90 -14.66
CA ASP A 587 -6.15 11.51 -13.63
C ASP A 587 -5.35 12.02 -12.43
N LEU A 588 -4.26 11.33 -12.09
CA LEU A 588 -3.33 11.76 -11.05
C LEU A 588 -2.61 13.06 -11.46
N LEU A 589 -2.09 13.13 -12.69
CA LEU A 589 -1.42 14.33 -13.21
C LEU A 589 -2.38 15.53 -13.31
N ILE A 590 -3.65 15.31 -13.70
CA ILE A 590 -4.67 16.37 -13.72
C ILE A 590 -4.83 17.02 -12.35
N ASN A 591 -4.91 16.21 -11.29
CA ASN A 591 -5.18 16.68 -9.93
C ASN A 591 -3.92 16.88 -9.09
N PHE A 592 -2.72 16.69 -9.67
CA PHE A 592 -1.47 16.64 -8.91
C PHE A 592 -1.15 17.92 -8.16
N LYS A 593 -1.62 19.07 -8.65
CA LYS A 593 -1.43 20.35 -7.96
C LYS A 593 -2.00 20.32 -6.54
N SER A 594 -3.22 19.80 -6.36
CA SER A 594 -3.85 19.70 -5.04
C SER A 594 -3.12 18.71 -4.13
N TYR A 595 -2.60 17.61 -4.68
CA TYR A 595 -1.78 16.66 -3.93
C TYR A 595 -0.44 17.28 -3.51
N TYR A 596 0.25 17.95 -4.43
CA TYR A 596 1.53 18.60 -4.19
C TYR A 596 1.43 19.74 -3.15
N GLU A 597 0.40 20.58 -3.22
CA GLU A 597 0.15 21.60 -2.21
C GLU A 597 -0.04 20.97 -0.82
N GLY A 598 -0.78 19.86 -0.74
CA GLY A 598 -0.89 19.04 0.48
C GLY A 598 0.47 18.54 1.00
N PHE A 599 1.32 17.97 0.14
CA PHE A 599 2.66 17.50 0.49
C PHE A 599 3.59 18.64 0.96
N THR A 600 3.51 19.83 0.36
CA THR A 600 4.35 20.97 0.75
C THR A 600 3.92 21.65 2.05
N LEU A 601 2.62 21.61 2.41
CA LEU A 601 2.08 22.24 3.63
C LEU A 601 2.51 21.55 4.92
N VAL A 602 2.93 20.29 4.84
CA VAL A 602 3.29 19.44 5.99
C VAL A 602 4.81 19.29 6.16
N ASN A 603 5.60 20.15 5.49
CA ASN A 603 7.06 20.11 5.47
C ASN A 603 7.65 18.74 5.07
N SER A 604 6.87 17.87 4.43
CA SER A 604 7.28 16.55 3.96
C SER A 604 7.89 16.64 2.56
N GLY A 605 8.79 17.61 2.33
CA GLY A 605 9.49 17.74 1.06
C GLY A 605 10.19 16.45 0.62
N GLU A 606 10.36 15.47 1.51
CA GLU A 606 11.39 14.45 1.38
C GLU A 606 10.78 13.06 1.33
N ASN A 607 11.01 12.43 0.18
CA ASN A 607 11.05 10.99 0.01
C ASN A 607 9.71 10.26 -0.14
N LEU A 608 9.07 10.40 -1.32
CA LEU A 608 8.01 9.47 -1.70
C LEU A 608 8.54 8.02 -1.88
N PHE A 609 9.87 7.84 -1.96
CA PHE A 609 10.44 6.79 -2.80
C PHE A 609 11.89 6.37 -2.41
N TYR A 610 12.23 6.09 -1.16
CA TYR A 610 13.55 5.47 -0.87
C TYR A 610 13.49 4.38 0.18
N THR A 611 12.86 4.67 1.33
CA THR A 611 12.72 3.70 2.43
C THR A 611 11.80 2.51 2.09
N ASN A 612 10.85 2.69 1.16
CA ASN A 612 9.82 1.69 0.83
C ASN A 612 10.23 0.66 -0.26
N TYR A 613 11.42 0.76 -0.86
CA TYR A 613 11.75 -0.01 -2.07
C TYR A 613 12.51 -1.29 -1.86
N ASN A 614 13.26 -1.42 -0.77
CA ASN A 614 13.77 -2.73 -0.38
C ASN A 614 12.59 -3.67 -0.13
N ASP A 615 11.53 -3.19 0.51
CA ASP A 615 10.33 -3.98 0.79
C ASP A 615 9.55 -4.35 -0.48
N LEU A 616 9.44 -3.43 -1.44
CA LEU A 616 8.86 -3.71 -2.77
C LEU A 616 9.68 -4.74 -3.56
N ARG A 617 11.01 -4.70 -3.44
CA ARG A 617 11.94 -5.66 -4.06
C ARG A 617 11.77 -7.06 -3.52
N TYR A 618 11.82 -7.20 -2.19
CA TYR A 618 11.56 -8.48 -1.51
C TYR A 618 10.19 -9.03 -1.88
N PHE A 619 9.19 -8.16 -1.95
CA PHE A 619 7.84 -8.53 -2.35
C PHE A 619 7.79 -9.11 -3.78
N ILE A 620 8.36 -8.42 -4.76
CA ILE A 620 8.31 -8.89 -6.14
C ILE A 620 9.09 -10.21 -6.29
N TYR A 621 10.21 -10.33 -5.61
CA TYR A 621 11.03 -11.53 -5.66
C TYR A 621 10.39 -12.74 -4.97
N ALA A 622 9.85 -12.56 -3.76
CA ALA A 622 9.25 -13.64 -2.97
C ALA A 622 7.91 -14.15 -3.55
N PHE A 623 7.21 -13.31 -4.33
CA PHE A 623 5.87 -13.60 -4.82
C PHE A 623 5.79 -13.80 -6.34
N LYS A 624 6.90 -13.73 -7.08
CA LYS A 624 6.93 -13.93 -8.53
C LYS A 624 6.29 -15.23 -9.01
N ASP A 625 6.50 -16.31 -8.26
CA ASP A 625 6.02 -17.65 -8.60
C ASP A 625 4.59 -17.89 -8.10
N LEU A 626 4.14 -17.11 -7.10
CA LEU A 626 2.83 -17.22 -6.47
C LEU A 626 1.78 -16.31 -7.14
N PHE A 627 2.18 -15.14 -7.64
CA PHE A 627 1.29 -14.12 -8.23
C PHE A 627 1.90 -13.45 -9.48
N PRO A 628 2.16 -14.20 -10.55
CA PRO A 628 2.78 -13.66 -11.78
C PRO A 628 1.98 -12.49 -12.37
N ASP A 629 0.64 -12.57 -12.38
CA ASP A 629 -0.23 -11.50 -12.90
C ASP A 629 -0.10 -10.17 -12.13
N ALA A 630 0.22 -10.23 -10.83
CA ALA A 630 0.40 -9.03 -10.00
C ALA A 630 1.73 -8.34 -10.33
N VAL A 631 2.81 -9.12 -10.47
CA VAL A 631 4.12 -8.62 -10.91
C VAL A 631 4.01 -8.03 -12.31
N HIS A 632 3.26 -8.70 -13.21
CA HIS A 632 3.01 -8.19 -14.55
C HIS A 632 2.23 -6.87 -14.55
N THR A 633 1.20 -6.77 -13.72
CA THR A 633 0.39 -5.55 -13.61
C THR A 633 1.21 -4.40 -13.04
N LEU A 634 2.04 -4.67 -12.03
CA LEU A 634 2.94 -3.67 -11.44
C LEU A 634 3.96 -3.18 -12.47
N TRP A 635 4.62 -4.10 -13.17
CA TRP A 635 5.55 -3.78 -14.24
C TRP A 635 4.91 -2.92 -15.34
N ASN A 636 3.72 -3.32 -15.80
CA ASN A 636 2.98 -2.59 -16.83
C ASN A 636 2.55 -1.18 -16.36
N SER A 637 2.51 -0.89 -15.06
CA SER A 637 2.26 0.47 -14.54
C SER A 637 3.49 1.39 -14.62
N PHE A 638 4.70 0.83 -14.66
CA PHE A 638 5.95 1.56 -14.88
C PHE A 638 6.37 1.57 -16.36
N ASN A 639 6.02 0.52 -17.10
CA ASN A 639 6.42 0.33 -18.49
C ASN A 639 5.33 0.75 -19.49
N GLY A 640 4.10 0.32 -19.27
CA GLY A 640 3.08 0.13 -20.31
C GLY A 640 3.02 -1.33 -20.78
N GLU A 641 2.01 -1.68 -21.58
CA GLU A 641 1.92 -3.02 -22.17
C GLU A 641 3.02 -3.25 -23.21
N SER A 642 3.74 -4.36 -23.09
CA SER A 642 4.86 -4.72 -23.95
C SER A 642 4.78 -6.17 -24.42
N GLU A 643 5.09 -6.41 -25.69
CA GLU A 643 5.23 -7.76 -26.27
C GLU A 643 6.67 -8.28 -26.22
N VAL A 644 7.62 -7.45 -25.79
CA VAL A 644 9.06 -7.77 -25.75
C VAL A 644 9.64 -7.73 -24.34
N THR A 645 8.80 -7.68 -23.30
CA THR A 645 9.23 -7.74 -21.91
C THR A 645 9.91 -9.08 -21.61
N ASP A 646 11.09 -9.03 -21.01
CA ASP A 646 11.80 -10.19 -20.48
C ASP A 646 11.44 -10.38 -19.01
N TRP A 647 10.46 -11.25 -18.71
CA TRP A 647 9.93 -11.41 -17.35
C TRP A 647 10.95 -11.94 -16.33
N GLN A 648 11.95 -12.69 -16.77
CA GLN A 648 13.04 -13.12 -15.88
C GLN A 648 13.87 -11.92 -15.43
N GLN A 649 14.12 -11.01 -16.37
CA GLN A 649 14.91 -9.81 -16.18
C GLN A 649 14.16 -8.71 -15.42
N VAL A 650 12.84 -8.63 -15.56
CA VAL A 650 11.97 -7.71 -14.80
C VAL A 650 12.24 -7.81 -13.31
N LEU A 651 12.46 -9.02 -12.79
CA LEU A 651 12.74 -9.27 -11.37
C LEU A 651 14.07 -8.64 -10.94
N GLU A 652 15.10 -8.77 -11.77
CA GLU A 652 16.40 -8.14 -11.52
C GLU A 652 16.30 -6.61 -11.62
N PHE A 653 15.50 -6.09 -12.55
CA PHE A 653 15.21 -4.66 -12.65
C PHE A 653 14.53 -4.12 -11.41
N PHE A 654 13.56 -4.84 -10.84
CA PHE A 654 12.96 -4.45 -9.57
C PHE A 654 14.02 -4.39 -8.46
N GLY A 655 15.04 -5.25 -8.46
CA GLY A 655 16.19 -5.15 -7.55
C GLY A 655 16.95 -3.80 -7.58
N THR A 656 16.79 -3.01 -8.63
CA THR A 656 17.49 -1.72 -8.83
C THR A 656 16.54 -0.54 -8.98
N LEU A 657 15.30 -0.79 -9.40
CA LEU A 657 14.24 0.17 -9.56
C LEU A 657 13.22 0.07 -8.43
N PRO A 658 12.56 1.16 -8.13
CA PRO A 658 13.00 2.53 -8.40
C PRO A 658 14.20 2.93 -7.52
N ALA A 659 15.04 3.82 -8.04
CA ALA A 659 16.27 4.27 -7.41
C ALA A 659 16.11 5.56 -6.58
N GLY A 660 14.95 6.23 -6.65
CA GLY A 660 14.64 7.46 -5.91
C GLY A 660 14.40 8.69 -6.80
N SER A 661 13.53 9.61 -6.35
CA SER A 661 13.24 10.89 -6.99
C SER A 661 12.57 11.85 -6.01
N SER A 662 12.60 13.16 -6.26
CA SER A 662 11.79 14.13 -5.51
C SER A 662 10.33 14.10 -5.95
N VAL A 663 9.43 14.50 -5.05
CA VAL A 663 8.00 14.71 -5.37
C VAL A 663 7.83 15.83 -6.40
N LYS A 664 8.70 16.84 -6.31
CA LYS A 664 8.67 18.02 -7.18
C LYS A 664 9.00 17.68 -8.64
N GLN A 665 9.78 16.62 -8.93
CA GLN A 665 9.94 16.11 -10.30
C GLN A 665 8.60 15.65 -10.90
N ILE A 666 7.83 14.87 -10.15
CA ILE A 666 6.51 14.38 -10.59
C ILE A 666 5.53 15.55 -10.74
N ALA A 667 5.55 16.49 -9.79
CA ALA A 667 4.76 17.71 -9.88
C ALA A 667 5.08 18.52 -11.14
N HIS A 668 6.36 18.62 -11.50
CA HIS A 668 6.79 19.37 -12.66
C HIS A 668 6.35 18.72 -13.98
N PHE A 669 6.37 17.39 -14.07
CA PHE A 669 5.78 16.67 -15.21
C PHE A 669 4.25 16.86 -15.27
N ALA A 670 3.56 16.82 -14.13
CA ALA A 670 2.12 17.11 -14.07
C ALA A 670 1.79 18.53 -14.55
N GLN A 671 2.59 19.53 -14.16
CA GLN A 671 2.46 20.89 -14.65
C GLN A 671 2.68 20.99 -16.16
N SER A 672 3.65 20.25 -16.70
CA SER A 672 3.90 20.21 -18.15
C SER A 672 2.71 19.60 -18.89
N PHE A 673 2.16 18.49 -18.40
CA PHE A 673 0.96 17.86 -18.94
C PHE A 673 -0.26 18.80 -18.89
N ASN A 674 -0.49 19.48 -17.78
CA ASN A 674 -1.66 20.36 -17.59
C ASN A 674 -1.57 21.66 -18.38
N SER A 675 -0.39 22.27 -18.42
CA SER A 675 -0.16 23.53 -19.14
C SER A 675 0.10 23.37 -20.63
N LYS A 676 0.31 22.12 -21.09
CA LYS A 676 0.71 21.80 -22.47
C LYS A 676 1.95 22.57 -22.91
N SER A 677 2.88 22.77 -21.97
CA SER A 677 4.04 23.63 -22.17
C SER A 677 5.26 23.06 -21.46
N PHE A 678 6.36 22.93 -22.21
CA PHE A 678 7.67 22.63 -21.64
C PHE A 678 8.31 23.93 -21.11
N ARG A 679 8.26 24.12 -19.79
CA ARG A 679 8.61 25.37 -19.10
C ARG A 679 9.11 25.10 -17.69
N GLN A 680 9.71 26.09 -17.03
CA GLN A 680 10.15 25.98 -15.64
C GLN A 680 8.98 25.75 -14.67
N PHE A 681 9.31 25.36 -13.42
CA PHE A 681 8.33 24.97 -12.40
C PHE A 681 7.38 26.13 -12.07
N ASP A 682 6.08 25.85 -12.05
CA ASP A 682 5.05 26.83 -11.68
C ASP A 682 4.85 26.83 -10.16
N TYR A 683 5.30 27.89 -9.48
CA TYR A 683 5.12 28.07 -8.03
C TYR A 683 3.80 28.77 -7.67
N GLY A 684 2.96 29.05 -8.66
CA GLY A 684 1.79 29.92 -8.54
C GLY A 684 2.13 31.39 -8.72
N ALA A 685 1.16 32.18 -9.22
CA ALA A 685 1.37 33.55 -9.71
C ALA A 685 2.19 34.46 -8.77
N LYS A 686 1.89 34.45 -7.46
CA LYS A 686 2.61 35.27 -6.48
C LYS A 686 4.09 34.89 -6.33
N LYS A 687 4.40 33.59 -6.28
CA LYS A 687 5.79 33.11 -6.15
C LYS A 687 6.52 33.22 -7.49
N ASN A 688 5.83 33.00 -8.61
CA ASN A 688 6.38 33.21 -9.95
C ASN A 688 6.77 34.67 -10.17
N LEU A 689 5.97 35.65 -9.75
CA LEU A 689 6.33 37.06 -9.86
C LEU A 689 7.63 37.36 -9.10
N LYS A 690 7.82 36.78 -7.91
CA LYS A 690 9.07 36.93 -7.15
C LYS A 690 10.26 36.21 -7.79
N LYS A 691 10.05 35.05 -8.41
CA LYS A 691 11.13 34.20 -8.94
C LYS A 691 11.50 34.49 -10.38
N TYR A 692 10.53 34.88 -11.20
CA TYR A 692 10.62 34.99 -12.66
C TYR A 692 10.26 36.38 -13.19
N ASN A 693 9.86 37.33 -12.33
CA ASN A 693 9.29 38.62 -12.74
C ASN A 693 8.10 38.47 -13.69
N SER A 694 7.38 37.34 -13.62
CA SER A 694 6.22 37.01 -14.44
C SER A 694 5.23 36.16 -13.66
N ALA A 695 3.93 36.30 -13.93
CA ALA A 695 2.91 35.46 -13.29
C ALA A 695 2.97 33.98 -13.73
N SER A 696 3.57 33.71 -14.89
CA SER A 696 3.78 32.37 -15.45
C SER A 696 5.26 32.06 -15.59
N PRO A 697 5.70 30.82 -15.38
CA PRO A 697 7.10 30.45 -15.54
C PRO A 697 7.55 30.53 -17.02
N PRO A 698 8.83 30.84 -17.28
CA PRO A 698 9.39 30.94 -18.62
C PRO A 698 9.46 29.57 -19.32
N LYS A 699 9.25 29.55 -20.64
CA LYS A 699 9.37 28.36 -21.48
C LYS A 699 10.83 28.05 -21.79
N TYR A 700 11.17 26.77 -21.92
CA TYR A 700 12.50 26.39 -22.41
C TYR A 700 12.59 26.57 -23.92
N ASN A 701 13.76 27.03 -24.39
CA ASN A 701 14.04 27.23 -25.81
C ASN A 701 14.47 25.92 -26.50
N VAL A 702 13.50 25.04 -26.78
CA VAL A 702 13.75 23.76 -27.47
C VAL A 702 14.31 23.98 -28.88
N LYS A 703 13.86 25.02 -29.59
CA LYS A 703 14.37 25.39 -30.93
C LYS A 703 15.85 25.78 -30.91
N GLY A 704 16.39 26.15 -29.75
CA GLY A 704 17.81 26.44 -29.56
C GLY A 704 18.72 25.21 -29.57
N MET A 705 18.17 23.99 -29.61
CA MET A 705 18.91 22.74 -29.66
C MET A 705 19.35 22.41 -31.10
N ASP A 706 20.42 23.08 -31.54
CA ASP A 706 21.03 22.96 -32.87
C ASP A 706 22.02 21.79 -33.03
N LEU A 707 22.25 21.02 -31.96
CA LEU A 707 23.10 19.83 -31.99
C LEU A 707 22.49 18.71 -32.86
N PRO A 708 23.33 17.91 -33.55
CA PRO A 708 22.86 16.71 -34.23
C PRO A 708 22.11 15.79 -33.27
N THR A 709 20.80 15.67 -33.46
CA THR A 709 19.91 14.95 -32.55
C THR A 709 19.30 13.72 -33.23
N TYR A 710 19.36 12.59 -32.55
CA TYR A 710 18.79 11.32 -32.98
C TYR A 710 17.71 10.92 -31.98
N ILE A 711 16.51 10.64 -32.47
CA ILE A 711 15.33 10.40 -31.64
C ILE A 711 14.89 8.96 -31.81
N PHE A 712 14.69 8.26 -30.70
CA PHE A 712 14.09 6.94 -30.65
C PHE A 712 12.72 7.05 -30.00
N ALA A 713 11.68 6.57 -30.69
CA ALA A 713 10.28 6.70 -30.29
C ALA A 713 9.55 5.35 -30.42
N SER A 714 8.41 5.23 -29.73
CA SER A 714 7.52 4.08 -29.83
C SER A 714 6.06 4.50 -29.97
N LYS A 715 5.28 3.71 -30.71
CA LYS A 715 3.85 3.94 -30.95
C LYS A 715 2.96 3.61 -29.74
N SER A 716 3.42 2.69 -28.90
CA SER A 716 2.67 2.20 -27.73
C SER A 716 3.18 2.77 -26.40
N ASP A 717 4.10 3.74 -26.45
CA ASP A 717 4.57 4.42 -25.25
C ASP A 717 3.42 5.25 -24.65
N VAL A 718 3.03 4.86 -23.44
CA VAL A 718 1.90 5.46 -22.72
C VAL A 718 2.29 6.72 -21.94
N PHE A 719 3.59 6.95 -21.73
CA PHE A 719 4.12 8.13 -21.04
C PHE A 719 4.45 9.25 -22.02
N VAL A 720 5.12 8.93 -23.13
CA VAL A 720 5.50 9.90 -24.16
C VAL A 720 4.89 9.47 -25.47
N ASP A 721 3.74 10.05 -25.81
CA ASP A 721 2.99 9.62 -26.99
C ASP A 721 3.77 9.88 -28.28
N ILE A 722 3.50 9.07 -29.31
CA ILE A 722 4.14 9.24 -30.62
C ILE A 722 3.89 10.65 -31.21
N LYS A 723 2.73 11.26 -30.95
CA LYS A 723 2.44 12.62 -31.39
C LYS A 723 3.33 13.66 -30.70
N ASP A 724 3.55 13.50 -29.40
CA ASP A 724 4.45 14.38 -28.64
C ASP A 724 5.90 14.24 -29.15
N MET A 725 6.29 13.03 -29.56
CA MET A 725 7.58 12.75 -30.19
C MET A 725 7.72 13.36 -31.59
N GLU A 726 6.66 13.36 -32.39
CA GLU A 726 6.60 14.02 -33.71
C GLU A 726 6.65 15.55 -33.56
N ASP A 727 5.91 16.12 -32.62
CA ASP A 727 5.96 17.55 -32.29
C ASP A 727 7.38 17.98 -31.89
N LEU A 728 8.09 17.16 -31.10
CA LEU A 728 9.49 17.40 -30.75
C LEU A 728 10.40 17.33 -31.98
N ARG A 729 10.26 16.30 -32.82
CA ARG A 729 11.02 16.15 -34.07
C ARG A 729 10.88 17.39 -34.95
N ASP A 730 9.66 17.88 -35.10
CA ASP A 730 9.34 19.01 -35.99
C ASP A 730 9.74 20.36 -35.38
N THR A 731 9.87 20.44 -34.05
CA THR A 731 10.38 21.63 -33.37
C THR A 731 11.90 21.76 -33.45
N LEU A 732 12.62 20.63 -33.47
CA LEU A 732 14.09 20.62 -33.40
C LEU A 732 14.73 20.98 -34.76
N PRO A 733 15.70 21.91 -34.79
CA PRO A 733 16.29 22.37 -36.05
C PRO A 733 17.26 21.37 -36.71
N ASN A 734 17.74 20.35 -35.99
CA ASN A 734 18.81 19.46 -36.47
C ASN A 734 18.59 17.98 -36.10
N VAL A 735 17.42 17.44 -36.44
CA VAL A 735 17.16 16.00 -36.31
C VAL A 735 17.84 15.23 -37.44
N LYS A 736 18.82 14.39 -37.12
CA LYS A 736 19.52 13.54 -38.09
C LYS A 736 18.78 12.24 -38.37
N GLN A 737 18.08 11.71 -37.36
CA GLN A 737 17.28 10.51 -37.52
C GLN A 737 16.14 10.49 -36.52
N TYR A 738 14.96 10.09 -37.00
CA TYR A 738 13.79 9.78 -36.18
C TYR A 738 13.47 8.29 -36.35
N HIS A 739 13.77 7.50 -35.34
CA HIS A 739 13.60 6.05 -35.35
C HIS A 739 12.41 5.63 -34.50
N VAL A 740 11.34 5.18 -35.16
CA VAL A 740 10.25 4.48 -34.49
C VAL A 740 10.61 3.00 -34.42
N VAL A 741 10.64 2.43 -33.21
CA VAL A 741 10.94 1.00 -33.03
C VAL A 741 9.88 0.16 -33.74
N PRO A 742 10.26 -0.81 -34.60
CA PRO A 742 9.32 -1.56 -35.45
C PRO A 742 8.65 -2.72 -34.69
N VAL A 743 8.10 -2.43 -33.52
CA VAL A 743 7.41 -3.38 -32.62
C VAL A 743 6.12 -2.71 -32.20
N ASN A 744 4.98 -3.40 -32.32
CA ASN A 744 3.66 -2.80 -32.15
C ASN A 744 3.40 -2.45 -30.68
N LYS A 745 3.84 -3.32 -29.76
CA LYS A 745 3.78 -3.11 -28.32
C LYS A 745 5.19 -3.00 -27.72
N PHE A 746 5.88 -1.91 -28.04
CA PHE A 746 7.15 -1.53 -27.40
C PHE A 746 6.88 -0.41 -26.38
N ALA A 747 6.99 -0.72 -25.10
CA ALA A 747 6.60 0.17 -24.02
C ALA A 747 7.74 1.11 -23.57
N HIS A 748 7.51 1.93 -22.55
CA HIS A 748 8.41 3.03 -22.18
C HIS A 748 9.76 2.58 -21.61
N MET A 749 9.76 1.56 -20.75
CA MET A 749 10.97 0.95 -20.18
C MET A 749 11.64 -0.02 -21.16
N ASP A 750 10.97 -0.47 -22.21
CA ASP A 750 11.56 -1.41 -23.18
C ASP A 750 12.83 -0.85 -23.85
N PHE A 751 13.05 0.47 -23.86
CA PHE A 751 14.29 1.12 -24.29
C PHE A 751 15.52 0.77 -23.44
N THR A 752 15.34 0.17 -22.26
CA THR A 752 16.42 -0.25 -21.37
C THR A 752 16.33 -1.72 -20.95
N CYS A 753 15.18 -2.38 -21.11
CA CYS A 753 14.96 -3.72 -20.58
C CYS A 753 14.32 -4.74 -21.55
N ALA A 754 14.09 -4.39 -22.82
CA ALA A 754 13.49 -5.34 -23.77
C ALA A 754 14.34 -6.61 -23.96
N LYS A 755 13.67 -7.75 -24.14
CA LYS A 755 14.29 -9.07 -24.38
C LYS A 755 15.31 -9.03 -25.52
N ASN A 756 14.97 -8.35 -26.61
CA ASN A 756 15.79 -8.18 -27.81
C ASN A 756 16.29 -6.72 -27.95
N LEU A 757 16.55 -6.03 -26.84
CA LEU A 757 16.99 -4.63 -26.83
C LEU A 757 18.20 -4.39 -27.74
N ASP A 758 19.07 -5.38 -27.81
CA ASP A 758 20.35 -5.30 -28.49
C ASP A 758 20.18 -5.12 -30.01
N VAL A 759 19.23 -5.84 -30.61
CA VAL A 759 18.86 -5.73 -32.03
C VAL A 759 17.96 -4.52 -32.27
N LEU A 760 16.98 -4.29 -31.39
CA LEU A 760 15.95 -3.28 -31.60
C LEU A 760 16.46 -1.85 -31.42
N VAL A 761 17.39 -1.64 -30.48
CA VAL A 761 17.86 -0.30 -30.07
C VAL A 761 19.38 -0.21 -30.09
N VAL A 762 20.11 -1.08 -29.37
CA VAL A 762 21.56 -0.89 -29.13
C VAL A 762 22.38 -0.92 -30.40
N ASN A 763 22.20 -1.90 -31.29
CA ASN A 763 22.97 -2.01 -32.52
C ASN A 763 22.77 -0.77 -33.43
N LYS A 764 21.58 -0.15 -33.40
CA LYS A 764 21.31 1.09 -34.13
C LYS A 764 22.04 2.27 -33.49
N ILE A 765 22.03 2.37 -32.17
CA ILE A 765 22.81 3.37 -31.43
C ILE A 765 24.30 3.21 -31.74
N LEU A 766 24.85 2.00 -31.71
CA LEU A 766 26.25 1.74 -32.07
C LEU A 766 26.57 2.16 -33.52
N LYS A 767 25.63 2.00 -34.46
CA LYS A 767 25.80 2.48 -35.83
C LYS A 767 25.84 4.01 -35.90
N ILE A 768 25.04 4.71 -35.10
CA ILE A 768 25.03 6.19 -34.99
C ILE A 768 26.32 6.70 -34.33
N LEU A 769 26.80 5.98 -33.32
CA LEU A 769 28.08 6.25 -32.68
C LEU A 769 29.24 6.04 -33.66
N GLY A 770 29.22 4.92 -34.40
CA GLY A 770 30.30 4.45 -35.28
C GLY A 770 31.19 3.42 -34.55
N ASN A 771 31.76 2.45 -35.27
CA ASN A 771 32.65 1.47 -34.63
C ASN A 771 34.10 1.98 -34.61
N VAL A 772 34.60 2.32 -33.42
CA VAL A 772 35.96 2.85 -33.25
C VAL A 772 37.01 1.76 -33.50
N THR A 773 36.66 0.47 -33.38
CA THR A 773 37.60 -0.65 -33.59
C THR A 773 37.91 -0.94 -35.05
N ASN A 774 37.03 -0.55 -35.98
CA ASN A 774 37.22 -0.79 -37.42
C ASN A 774 37.98 0.35 -38.12
N ASN A 775 38.16 1.49 -37.46
CA ASN A 775 38.99 2.58 -37.95
C ASN A 775 40.46 2.34 -37.57
N LYS A 776 41.09 1.33 -38.20
CA LYS A 776 42.55 1.37 -38.44
C LYS A 776 42.82 2.39 -39.54
N THR A 777 42.67 3.69 -39.29
CA THR A 777 43.38 4.73 -40.08
C THR A 777 43.20 6.13 -39.50
N SER A 778 44.37 6.77 -39.34
CA SER A 778 44.65 8.21 -39.26
C SER A 778 43.93 9.05 -38.20
N TYR A 779 44.59 9.25 -37.05
CA TYR A 779 44.79 10.58 -36.49
C TYR A 779 46.22 10.63 -35.91
N PHE A 780 47.14 11.26 -36.66
CA PHE A 780 48.35 11.87 -36.14
C PHE A 780 48.02 13.31 -35.75
#